data_AF-A0AAV8BY06-F1
#
_entry.id   AF-A0AAV8BY06-F1
#
_cell.length_a   1.000
_cell.length_b   1.000
_cell.length_c   1.000
_cell.angle_alpha   90.00
_cell.angle_beta   90.00
_cell.angle_gamma   90.00
#
_symmetry.space_group_name_H-M   'P 1'
#
loop_
_entity.id
_entity.type
_entity.pdbx_description
1 polymer ?
#
loop_
_entity_poly.entity_id
_entity_poly.type
_entity_poly.pdbx_seq_one_letter_code
_entity_poly.pdbx_strand_id
1 'polypeptide(L)'
;MVVLSGILCGNLPSTSRACDSIVNVITNKKMRTWVAFVSQKREKSSLYSSRSVVKNLCPHVTSNNGDNGSTESARVLLERLFAKTQTLESTSAEDSEISASLEVLRSEFEVALSTLRKREKDLKDAERSVLVEERKLKQTKLELERREREITASNEKQKQLNVELEAVRLNFANQVRQIHDLQYLLRVKDSKLAESRSMILEKTAEIEKLKGELGKKDQEVVRLGSDVKSREEKLIESEKNLRDNEATIIDLKQEIERKEAELTDLNKQKELSEGKLKSVERELEKQTSVWLMAQNEFQELKVQSSGEASSIKEFVDDFERVRSLLDALRTELASSRELLSSSRAKVEFQANQLEKQSEEINQQRKMLLSYSKNLERMKLEVDRQNMDLRSKQTQLDQLKLKVTQETTKVKTLEEELGIERNKLWEKSKEVSLLREELDKKKQDYDIMQNVLQIRESELAEARVHIQNLKSELGSITSLTERKDRDLVEAKKKLEGFNYEIIQLRKLMVGKEEEFLQLTSQLHEKEEHIIAIQHELQEIKMQHAEATSVVQELTDLTTNLVADEEDAEIGFEAEKNLDVRLEMELKMVKETLRKKEVELLEARRELVVKEEELKSIQERWKEREKESKLQEKEFPDNAKMEIDGLRELYSLVQETVGEKNLGDLVTEKLQMELVQLEAETARIALQKISDLTENIVKGTGNVKLEESNLNLQIEDGFFEEAEREISRLFSLTEQLVKEARVSENER
;
A
#
# COMPACT_ATOMS: atom_id res chain seq x y z
N MET A 1 -7.16 25.88 -76.09
CA MET A 1 -6.21 26.97 -75.78
C MET A 1 -5.96 26.96 -74.26
N VAL A 2 -4.81 27.35 -73.72
CA VAL A 2 -3.71 28.15 -74.30
C VAL A 2 -3.46 29.42 -73.45
N VAL A 3 -2.91 29.43 -72.23
CA VAL A 3 -1.46 29.40 -71.84
C VAL A 3 -1.36 29.44 -70.28
N LEU A 4 -0.16 29.14 -69.74
CA LEU A 4 0.25 28.96 -68.33
C LEU A 4 0.48 30.24 -67.47
N SER A 5 0.85 29.99 -66.19
CA SER A 5 1.61 30.82 -65.22
C SER A 5 0.81 31.76 -64.29
N GLY A 6 1.26 32.07 -63.06
CA GLY A 6 2.58 31.84 -62.42
C GLY A 6 2.56 31.36 -60.94
N ILE A 7 3.70 31.53 -60.23
CA ILE A 7 4.08 30.78 -59.01
C ILE A 7 4.49 31.72 -57.86
N LEU A 8 4.13 31.38 -56.61
CA LEU A 8 4.81 31.66 -55.31
C LEU A 8 3.88 31.16 -54.16
N CYS A 9 4.31 30.66 -52.99
CA CYS A 9 5.49 29.88 -52.58
C CYS A 9 5.20 29.26 -51.19
N GLY A 10 5.60 28.01 -50.88
CA GLY A 10 5.04 27.33 -49.69
C GLY A 10 5.67 26.01 -49.19
N ASN A 11 7.00 25.92 -49.17
CA ASN A 11 7.81 24.96 -48.37
C ASN A 11 7.66 23.43 -48.54
N LEU A 12 8.75 22.84 -49.07
CA LEU A 12 9.39 21.56 -48.67
C LEU A 12 8.66 20.21 -48.92
N PRO A 13 9.19 19.36 -49.83
CA PRO A 13 8.71 17.99 -50.03
C PRO A 13 9.41 16.96 -49.12
N SER A 14 8.64 16.03 -48.55
CA SER A 14 9.19 14.82 -47.91
C SER A 14 9.79 13.90 -48.98
N THR A 15 11.12 13.72 -48.97
CA THR A 15 11.80 12.77 -49.86
C THR A 15 12.03 11.43 -49.17
N SER A 16 11.59 10.36 -49.81
CA SER A 16 11.88 8.99 -49.40
C SER A 16 13.18 8.51 -50.05
N ARG A 17 14.12 7.99 -49.26
CA ARG A 17 14.82 6.76 -49.64
C ARG A 17 15.42 5.99 -48.47
N ALA A 18 15.46 4.69 -48.70
CA ALA A 18 15.87 3.60 -47.82
C ALA A 18 17.37 3.59 -47.44
N CYS A 19 17.73 2.55 -46.68
CA CYS A 19 19.03 2.22 -46.09
C CYS A 19 19.33 3.03 -44.80
N ASP A 20 19.84 2.44 -43.71
CA ASP A 20 20.38 1.08 -43.53
C ASP A 20 19.82 0.33 -42.31
N SER A 21 19.98 -1.00 -42.34
CA SER A 21 19.66 -1.88 -41.22
C SER A 21 20.68 -1.76 -40.09
N ILE A 22 20.47 -0.84 -39.14
CA ILE A 22 21.12 -0.90 -37.83
C ILE A 22 20.12 -1.42 -36.81
N VAL A 23 20.02 -2.74 -36.76
CA VAL A 23 19.43 -3.47 -35.64
C VAL A 23 20.30 -3.21 -34.41
N ASN A 24 19.93 -2.20 -33.62
CA ASN A 24 20.49 -1.97 -32.29
C ASN A 24 19.95 -3.02 -31.31
N VAL A 25 20.34 -4.29 -31.53
CA VAL A 25 20.52 -5.23 -30.44
C VAL A 25 21.57 -4.61 -29.52
N ILE A 26 21.10 -3.98 -28.45
CA ILE A 26 21.94 -3.65 -27.30
C ILE A 26 22.32 -4.98 -26.67
N THR A 27 23.37 -5.60 -27.23
CA THR A 27 23.90 -6.88 -26.78
C THR A 27 24.19 -6.82 -25.27
N ASN A 28 23.88 -7.90 -24.56
CA ASN A 28 24.40 -8.14 -23.21
C ASN A 28 25.94 -8.26 -23.25
N LYS A 29 26.62 -7.11 -23.27
CA LYS A 29 28.08 -6.98 -23.46
C LYS A 29 28.77 -6.06 -22.44
N LYS A 30 28.14 -5.81 -21.30
CA LYS A 30 28.80 -5.33 -20.07
C LYS A 30 28.66 -6.28 -18.87
N MET A 31 28.79 -7.58 -19.15
CA MET A 31 29.07 -8.59 -18.12
C MET A 31 30.30 -9.42 -18.51
N ARG A 32 31.44 -8.75 -18.76
CA ARG A 32 32.72 -9.41 -19.10
C ARG A 32 34.01 -8.59 -18.87
N THR A 33 34.06 -7.80 -17.80
CA THR A 33 35.29 -7.27 -17.20
C THR A 33 35.03 -6.98 -15.71
N TRP A 34 36.04 -7.11 -14.85
CA TRP A 34 35.99 -6.77 -13.42
C TRP A 34 35.10 -7.61 -12.48
N VAL A 35 34.98 -8.92 -12.76
CA VAL A 35 35.20 -9.94 -11.68
C VAL A 35 36.22 -10.95 -12.19
N ALA A 36 37.46 -10.47 -12.38
CA ALA A 36 38.62 -11.28 -12.71
C ALA A 36 39.72 -11.13 -11.66
N PHE A 37 39.35 -10.79 -10.41
CA PHE A 37 40.29 -10.73 -9.30
C PHE A 37 40.57 -12.13 -8.77
N VAL A 38 41.47 -12.82 -9.47
CA VAL A 38 42.40 -13.78 -8.87
C VAL A 38 41.70 -14.84 -8.01
N SER A 39 40.88 -15.69 -8.65
CA SER A 39 40.73 -17.08 -8.22
C SER A 39 42.05 -17.82 -8.47
N GLN A 40 43.10 -17.43 -7.74
CA GLN A 40 44.35 -18.17 -7.74
C GLN A 40 44.02 -19.55 -7.17
N LYS A 41 44.42 -20.59 -7.90
CA LYS A 41 44.70 -21.86 -7.27
C LYS A 41 45.82 -21.60 -6.24
N ARG A 42 45.46 -21.30 -5.00
CA ARG A 42 46.18 -21.93 -3.90
C ARG A 42 45.88 -23.41 -4.07
N GLU A 43 46.92 -24.11 -4.48
CA GLU A 43 46.86 -25.53 -4.78
C GLU A 43 46.37 -26.30 -3.55
N LYS A 44 46.07 -27.58 -3.73
CA LYS A 44 45.86 -28.48 -2.60
C LYS A 44 47.15 -28.48 -1.77
N SER A 45 47.20 -27.64 -0.73
CA SER A 45 48.31 -27.55 0.22
C SER A 45 48.33 -28.85 1.00
N SER A 46 49.00 -29.84 0.41
CA SER A 46 49.20 -31.18 0.92
C SER A 46 49.68 -31.16 2.37
N LEU A 47 49.41 -32.24 3.09
CA LEU A 47 49.81 -32.48 4.49
C LEU A 47 51.35 -32.66 4.62
N TYR A 48 52.10 -31.61 4.28
CA TYR A 48 53.57 -31.57 4.20
C TYR A 48 54.16 -30.28 4.79
N SER A 49 53.86 -30.01 6.06
CA SER A 49 54.68 -29.16 6.93
C SER A 49 54.83 -29.68 8.37
N SER A 50 54.59 -30.99 8.57
CA SER A 50 54.87 -31.71 9.82
C SER A 50 56.13 -32.60 9.70
N ARG A 51 57.16 -32.15 8.96
CA ARG A 51 58.37 -32.98 8.72
C ARG A 51 59.73 -32.26 8.56
N SER A 52 59.93 -31.04 9.06
CA SER A 52 61.24 -30.36 8.94
C SER A 52 61.63 -29.33 10.02
N VAL A 53 61.30 -29.54 11.30
CA VAL A 53 61.87 -28.73 12.43
C VAL A 53 62.44 -29.62 13.55
N VAL A 54 63.16 -30.69 13.17
CA VAL A 54 64.05 -31.45 14.07
C VAL A 54 65.49 -31.50 13.54
N LYS A 55 65.71 -31.10 12.28
CA LYS A 55 67.05 -30.73 11.79
C LYS A 55 67.39 -29.33 12.29
N ASN A 56 68.11 -29.27 13.43
CA ASN A 56 69.01 -28.20 13.89
C ASN A 56 69.38 -28.33 15.39
N LEU A 57 68.89 -29.36 16.11
CA LEU A 57 69.42 -29.75 17.42
C LEU A 57 70.76 -30.53 17.28
N CYS A 58 71.74 -29.90 16.65
CA CYS A 58 73.16 -30.28 16.67
C CYS A 58 74.04 -29.09 16.27
N PRO A 59 74.36 -28.21 17.23
CA PRO A 59 75.71 -27.69 17.34
C PRO A 59 76.34 -28.08 18.69
N HIS A 60 77.58 -28.54 18.66
CA HIS A 60 78.46 -28.65 19.83
C HIS A 60 77.95 -29.44 21.05
N VAL A 61 77.55 -30.70 20.85
CA VAL A 61 78.39 -31.74 21.46
C VAL A 61 79.62 -31.84 20.55
N THR A 62 80.66 -31.06 20.86
CA THR A 62 81.90 -31.11 20.10
C THR A 62 82.45 -32.53 20.20
N SER A 63 82.92 -33.08 19.09
CA SER A 63 83.79 -34.25 19.12
C SER A 63 85.10 -33.91 19.83
N ASN A 64 85.09 -33.97 21.16
CA ASN A 64 86.31 -34.05 21.96
C ASN A 64 86.70 -35.52 22.25
N ASN A 65 86.35 -36.41 21.32
CA ASN A 65 87.27 -37.45 20.85
C ASN A 65 88.53 -36.72 20.29
N GLY A 66 89.32 -36.17 21.21
CA GLY A 66 90.26 -35.09 20.96
C GLY A 66 91.30 -34.89 22.08
N ASP A 67 91.17 -35.62 23.19
CA ASP A 67 92.32 -36.01 23.99
C ASP A 67 92.20 -37.50 24.35
N ASN A 68 92.67 -38.35 23.45
CA ASN A 68 92.84 -39.78 23.70
C ASN A 68 94.17 -40.00 24.45
N GLY A 69 94.36 -39.24 25.54
CA GLY A 69 95.57 -39.15 26.34
C GLY A 69 95.82 -40.39 27.18
N SER A 70 96.15 -41.48 26.48
CA SER A 70 96.89 -42.70 26.85
C SER A 70 96.62 -43.34 28.22
N THR A 71 95.54 -42.98 28.89
CA THR A 71 95.12 -43.52 30.18
C THR A 71 94.34 -44.79 29.91
N GLU A 72 95.07 -45.90 29.99
CA GLU A 72 94.52 -47.25 30.08
C GLU A 72 93.30 -47.26 31.00
N SER A 73 92.26 -47.99 30.61
CA SER A 73 91.03 -48.08 31.40
C SER A 73 91.38 -48.44 32.84
N ALA A 74 90.79 -47.78 33.84
CA ALA A 74 91.07 -48.08 35.24
C ALA A 74 90.84 -49.57 35.57
N ARG A 75 89.92 -50.22 34.84
CA ARG A 75 89.75 -51.67 34.83
C ARG A 75 91.02 -52.43 34.37
N VAL A 76 91.61 -52.04 33.24
CA VAL A 76 92.84 -52.64 32.68
C VAL A 76 94.06 -52.37 33.56
N LEU A 77 94.15 -51.19 34.18
CA LEU A 77 95.19 -50.89 35.17
C LEU A 77 95.05 -51.78 36.41
N LEU A 78 93.83 -51.97 36.93
CA LEU A 78 93.56 -52.88 38.04
C LEU A 78 93.80 -54.35 37.66
N GLU A 79 93.40 -54.79 36.46
CA GLU A 79 93.66 -56.14 35.94
C GLU A 79 95.17 -56.39 35.77
N ARG A 80 95.96 -55.39 35.35
CA ARG A 80 97.44 -55.47 35.31
C ARG A 80 98.05 -55.52 36.71
N LEU A 81 97.63 -54.62 37.61
CA LEU A 81 98.10 -54.59 38.99
C LEU A 81 97.87 -55.92 39.70
N PHE A 82 96.68 -56.51 39.51
CA PHE A 82 96.31 -57.80 40.07
C PHE A 82 97.21 -58.94 39.55
N ALA A 83 97.46 -58.99 38.24
CA ALA A 83 98.41 -59.93 37.65
C ALA A 83 99.85 -59.73 38.18
N LYS A 84 100.26 -58.47 38.41
CA LYS A 84 101.60 -58.11 38.88
C LYS A 84 101.83 -58.41 40.37
N THR A 85 100.80 -58.26 41.22
CA THR A 85 100.82 -58.79 42.59
C THR A 85 100.94 -60.32 42.59
N GLN A 86 100.21 -61.01 41.72
CA GLN A 86 100.22 -62.47 41.66
C GLN A 86 101.59 -63.04 41.21
N THR A 87 102.34 -62.31 40.36
CA THR A 87 103.74 -62.66 40.05
C THR A 87 104.71 -62.41 41.20
N LEU A 88 104.47 -61.40 42.04
CA LEU A 88 105.32 -61.14 43.22
C LEU A 88 105.08 -62.14 44.36
N GLU A 89 103.86 -62.66 44.47
CA GLU A 89 103.49 -63.71 45.43
C GLU A 89 104.11 -65.08 45.09
N SER A 90 104.73 -65.25 43.92
CA SER A 90 105.20 -66.53 43.39
C SER A 90 106.70 -66.61 43.04
N THR A 91 107.51 -65.58 43.34
CA THR A 91 108.96 -65.55 43.05
C THR A 91 109.85 -65.38 44.29
N SER A 92 110.77 -66.31 44.53
CA SER A 92 111.82 -66.18 45.55
C SER A 92 113.03 -65.41 45.00
N ALA A 93 112.86 -64.10 44.81
CA ALA A 93 113.90 -63.17 44.35
C ALA A 93 114.61 -62.47 45.53
N GLU A 94 115.74 -61.82 45.27
CA GLU A 94 116.50 -61.09 46.30
C GLU A 94 115.79 -59.79 46.74
N ASP A 95 115.99 -59.37 47.99
CA ASP A 95 115.27 -58.22 48.61
C ASP A 95 115.31 -56.93 47.77
N SER A 96 116.40 -56.71 47.01
CA SER A 96 116.54 -55.55 46.14
C SER A 96 115.61 -55.58 44.90
N GLU A 97 115.31 -56.76 44.34
CA GLU A 97 114.35 -56.89 43.23
C GLU A 97 112.90 -56.80 43.72
N ILE A 98 112.63 -57.33 44.92
CA ILE A 98 111.33 -57.18 45.59
C ILE A 98 111.07 -55.69 45.89
N SER A 99 112.05 -54.96 46.43
CA SER A 99 111.94 -53.52 46.69
C SER A 99 111.70 -52.71 45.43
N ALA A 100 112.46 -52.94 44.35
CA ALA A 100 112.26 -52.26 43.07
C ALA A 100 110.87 -52.57 42.47
N SER A 101 110.43 -53.83 42.56
CA SER A 101 109.12 -54.25 42.05
C SER A 101 107.95 -53.68 42.86
N LEU A 102 108.11 -53.52 44.18
CA LEU A 102 107.14 -52.85 45.04
C LEU A 102 107.05 -51.35 44.74
N GLU A 103 108.16 -50.66 44.47
CA GLU A 103 108.14 -49.24 44.09
C GLU A 103 107.46 -49.03 42.73
N VAL A 104 107.69 -49.94 41.76
CA VAL A 104 106.97 -49.93 40.47
C VAL A 104 105.49 -50.24 40.66
N LEU A 105 105.12 -51.27 41.43
CA LEU A 105 103.73 -51.63 41.73
C LEU A 105 103.00 -50.46 42.42
N ARG A 106 103.66 -49.79 43.38
CA ARG A 106 103.17 -48.58 44.05
C ARG A 106 102.94 -47.44 43.06
N SER A 107 103.85 -47.23 42.10
CA SER A 107 103.66 -46.23 41.05
C SER A 107 102.47 -46.55 40.14
N GLU A 108 102.26 -47.82 39.80
CA GLU A 108 101.10 -48.28 39.02
C GLU A 108 99.79 -48.13 39.83
N PHE A 109 99.81 -48.36 41.15
CA PHE A 109 98.67 -48.08 42.04
C PHE A 109 98.35 -46.59 42.13
N GLU A 110 99.35 -45.70 42.27
CA GLU A 110 99.13 -44.26 42.30
C GLU A 110 98.59 -43.75 40.95
N VAL A 111 99.08 -44.30 39.83
CA VAL A 111 98.50 -44.07 38.49
C VAL A 111 97.05 -44.55 38.44
N ALA A 112 96.74 -45.79 38.86
CA ALA A 112 95.38 -46.31 38.88
C ALA A 112 94.44 -45.43 39.72
N LEU A 113 94.86 -45.05 40.94
CA LEU A 113 94.12 -44.13 41.80
C LEU A 113 93.95 -42.73 41.18
N SER A 114 94.95 -42.20 40.47
CA SER A 114 94.83 -40.93 39.75
C SER A 114 93.81 -41.01 38.61
N THR A 115 93.76 -42.11 37.85
CA THR A 115 92.76 -42.31 36.80
C THR A 115 91.35 -42.49 37.37
N LEU A 116 91.21 -43.21 38.49
CA LEU A 116 89.93 -43.36 39.19
C LEU A 116 89.42 -42.03 39.74
N ARG A 117 90.28 -41.24 40.42
CA ARG A 117 89.96 -39.89 40.91
C ARG A 117 89.56 -38.95 39.75
N LYS A 118 90.23 -39.05 38.59
CA LYS A 118 89.84 -38.31 37.38
C LYS A 118 88.45 -38.76 36.90
N ARG A 119 88.20 -40.06 36.74
CA ARG A 119 86.90 -40.58 36.30
C ARG A 119 85.77 -40.27 37.29
N GLU A 120 86.03 -40.27 38.59
CA GLU A 120 85.06 -39.85 39.62
C GLU A 120 84.69 -38.37 39.46
N LYS A 121 85.66 -37.51 39.16
CA LYS A 121 85.41 -36.10 38.85
C LYS A 121 84.64 -35.94 37.53
N ASP A 122 85.08 -36.61 36.46
CA ASP A 122 84.42 -36.59 35.15
C ASP A 122 82.95 -37.06 35.26
N LEU A 123 82.68 -38.09 36.10
CA LEU A 123 81.33 -38.57 36.40
C LEU A 123 80.50 -37.56 37.18
N LYS A 124 81.08 -36.90 38.21
CA LYS A 124 80.40 -35.84 38.97
C LYS A 124 80.10 -34.61 38.10
N ASP A 125 80.98 -34.27 37.17
CA ASP A 125 80.74 -33.18 36.21
C ASP A 125 79.73 -33.56 35.12
N ALA A 126 79.68 -34.84 34.70
CA ALA A 126 78.60 -35.38 33.87
C ALA A 126 77.24 -35.40 34.60
N GLU A 127 77.19 -35.81 35.87
CA GLU A 127 75.99 -35.79 36.72
C GLU A 127 75.45 -34.35 36.88
N ARG A 128 76.34 -33.39 37.18
CA ARG A 128 76.01 -31.95 37.20
C ARG A 128 75.45 -31.47 35.87
N SER A 129 76.01 -31.92 34.74
CA SER A 129 75.52 -31.59 33.40
C SER A 129 74.13 -32.17 33.14
N VAL A 130 73.90 -33.46 33.47
CA VAL A 130 72.56 -34.09 33.37
C VAL A 130 71.53 -33.36 34.23
N LEU A 131 71.88 -32.97 35.46
CA LEU A 131 71.00 -32.17 36.33
C LEU A 131 70.75 -30.75 35.80
N VAL A 132 71.60 -30.19 34.94
CA VAL A 132 71.33 -28.93 34.21
C VAL A 132 70.40 -29.18 33.03
N GLU A 133 70.65 -30.20 32.21
CA GLU A 133 69.81 -30.52 31.06
C GLU A 133 68.41 -31.00 31.47
N GLU A 134 68.25 -31.72 32.59
CA GLU A 134 66.94 -32.04 33.17
C GLU A 134 66.13 -30.77 33.51
N ARG A 135 66.76 -29.75 34.09
CA ARG A 135 66.09 -28.49 34.43
C ARG A 135 65.69 -27.72 33.17
N LYS A 136 66.57 -27.68 32.16
CA LYS A 136 66.25 -27.13 30.83
C LYS A 136 65.12 -27.89 30.14
N LEU A 137 65.09 -29.23 30.25
CA LEU A 137 64.05 -30.08 29.69
C LEU A 137 62.70 -29.84 30.39
N LYS A 138 62.68 -29.75 31.72
CA LYS A 138 61.50 -29.40 32.51
C LYS A 138 60.98 -28.00 32.14
N GLN A 139 61.87 -27.01 31.99
CA GLN A 139 61.51 -25.64 31.57
C GLN A 139 60.97 -25.58 30.12
N THR A 140 61.62 -26.25 29.17
CA THR A 140 61.19 -26.27 27.76
C THR A 140 59.89 -27.05 27.56
N LYS A 141 59.62 -28.09 28.36
CA LYS A 141 58.33 -28.78 28.41
C LYS A 141 57.19 -27.84 28.84
N LEU A 142 57.37 -27.09 29.93
CA LEU A 142 56.39 -26.11 30.41
C LEU A 142 56.13 -24.98 29.39
N GLU A 143 57.17 -24.52 28.70
CA GLU A 143 57.05 -23.52 27.62
C GLU A 143 56.33 -24.08 26.38
N LEU A 144 56.53 -25.37 26.05
CA LEU A 144 55.79 -26.05 24.98
C LEU A 144 54.31 -26.21 25.35
N GLU A 145 54.01 -26.65 26.58
CA GLU A 145 52.64 -26.74 27.12
C GLU A 145 51.96 -25.36 27.20
N ARG A 146 52.71 -24.27 27.39
CA ARG A 146 52.17 -22.90 27.28
C ARG A 146 51.79 -22.57 25.83
N ARG A 147 52.70 -22.81 24.89
CA ARG A 147 52.45 -22.54 23.45
C ARG A 147 51.32 -23.40 22.88
N GLU A 148 51.17 -24.65 23.32
CA GLU A 148 50.08 -25.52 22.91
C GLU A 148 48.71 -25.02 23.40
N ARG A 149 48.64 -24.49 24.63
CA ARG A 149 47.44 -23.79 25.14
C ARG A 149 47.14 -22.49 24.36
N GLU A 150 48.16 -21.75 23.93
CA GLU A 150 47.99 -20.55 23.11
C GLU A 150 47.56 -20.87 21.68
N ILE A 151 48.10 -21.93 21.07
CA ILE A 151 47.70 -22.44 19.76
C ILE A 151 46.26 -22.95 19.79
N THR A 152 45.87 -23.74 20.80
CA THR A 152 44.48 -24.22 20.94
C THR A 152 43.50 -23.08 21.16
N ALA A 153 43.83 -22.09 22.02
CA ALA A 153 43.00 -20.90 22.19
C ALA A 153 42.91 -20.03 20.92
N SER A 154 43.98 -19.92 20.13
CA SER A 154 43.97 -19.20 18.85
C SER A 154 43.16 -19.92 17.79
N ASN A 155 43.26 -21.25 17.71
CA ASN A 155 42.45 -22.10 16.82
C ASN A 155 40.95 -21.98 17.15
N GLU A 156 40.57 -21.93 18.43
CA GLU A 156 39.17 -21.78 18.82
C GLU A 156 38.60 -20.41 18.42
N LYS A 157 39.36 -19.33 18.63
CA LYS A 157 39.01 -17.99 18.11
C LYS A 157 38.88 -17.98 16.58
N GLN A 158 39.73 -18.72 15.87
CA GLN A 158 39.63 -18.86 14.41
C GLN A 158 38.36 -19.61 13.98
N LYS A 159 37.93 -20.66 14.71
CA LYS A 159 36.64 -21.32 14.46
C LYS A 159 35.47 -20.37 14.66
N GLN A 160 35.46 -19.62 15.78
CA GLN A 160 34.41 -18.65 16.10
C GLN A 160 34.27 -17.60 14.99
N LEU A 161 35.38 -16.97 14.59
CA LEU A 161 35.40 -15.98 13.50
C LEU A 161 34.99 -16.59 12.14
N ASN A 162 35.34 -17.85 11.85
CA ASN A 162 34.86 -18.53 10.65
C ASN A 162 33.33 -18.77 10.67
N VAL A 163 32.75 -19.12 11.83
CA VAL A 163 31.29 -19.31 11.98
C VAL A 163 30.56 -17.97 11.83
N GLU A 164 31.07 -16.90 12.44
CA GLU A 164 30.55 -15.53 12.25
C GLU A 164 30.61 -15.11 10.78
N LEU A 165 31.72 -15.39 10.09
CA LEU A 165 31.94 -15.04 8.69
C LEU A 165 30.96 -15.80 7.77
N GLU A 166 30.70 -17.09 8.02
CA GLU A 166 29.66 -17.84 7.27
C GLU A 166 28.24 -17.35 7.59
N ALA A 167 27.94 -16.97 8.83
CA ALA A 167 26.65 -16.36 9.17
C ALA A 167 26.43 -15.02 8.42
N VAL A 168 27.47 -14.19 8.33
CA VAL A 168 27.44 -12.94 7.55
C VAL A 168 27.33 -13.22 6.04
N ARG A 169 28.02 -14.24 5.51
CA ARG A 169 27.87 -14.69 4.11
C ARG A 169 26.43 -15.11 3.80
N LEU A 170 25.81 -15.89 4.68
CA LEU A 170 24.43 -16.36 4.52
C LEU A 170 23.42 -15.20 4.59
N ASN A 171 23.62 -14.24 5.49
CA ASN A 171 22.81 -13.02 5.56
C ASN A 171 22.94 -12.19 4.26
N PHE A 172 24.17 -11.94 3.79
CA PHE A 172 24.40 -11.23 2.53
C PHE A 172 23.80 -11.95 1.31
N ALA A 173 23.89 -13.28 1.25
CA ALA A 173 23.25 -14.07 0.19
C ALA A 173 21.71 -13.94 0.21
N ASN A 174 21.10 -13.91 1.40
CA ASN A 174 19.66 -13.67 1.54
C ASN A 174 19.27 -12.24 1.14
N GLN A 175 20.06 -11.22 1.49
CA GLN A 175 19.85 -9.83 1.07
C GLN A 175 19.96 -9.68 -0.46
N VAL A 176 20.98 -10.29 -1.08
CA VAL A 176 21.13 -10.31 -2.55
C VAL A 176 19.94 -10.98 -3.23
N ARG A 177 19.39 -12.05 -2.65
CA ARG A 177 18.15 -12.69 -3.17
C ARG A 177 16.95 -11.73 -3.06
N GLN A 178 16.73 -11.11 -1.91
CA GLN A 178 15.66 -10.12 -1.71
C GLN A 178 15.77 -8.95 -2.70
N ILE A 179 16.98 -8.43 -2.94
CA ILE A 179 17.23 -7.37 -3.92
C ILE A 179 16.87 -7.83 -5.34
N HIS A 180 17.24 -9.06 -5.72
CA HIS A 180 16.88 -9.63 -7.02
C HIS A 180 15.37 -9.82 -7.17
N ASP A 181 14.69 -10.32 -6.13
CA ASP A 181 13.24 -10.55 -6.12
C ASP A 181 12.48 -9.20 -6.24
N LEU A 182 12.95 -8.15 -5.56
CA LEU A 182 12.44 -6.78 -5.71
C LEU A 182 12.71 -6.19 -7.10
N GLN A 183 13.89 -6.42 -7.68
CA GLN A 183 14.20 -6.00 -9.06
C GLN A 183 13.32 -6.70 -10.10
N TYR A 184 12.97 -7.97 -9.88
CA TYR A 184 12.02 -8.69 -10.72
C TYR A 184 10.62 -8.09 -10.62
N LEU A 185 10.11 -7.87 -9.39
CA LEU A 185 8.80 -7.25 -9.16
C LEU A 185 8.71 -5.85 -9.78
N LEU A 186 9.77 -5.04 -9.66
CA LEU A 186 9.86 -3.71 -10.26
C LEU A 186 9.78 -3.79 -11.80
N ARG A 187 10.53 -4.70 -12.44
CA ARG A 187 10.47 -4.91 -13.90
C ARG A 187 9.08 -5.35 -14.38
N VAL A 188 8.38 -6.19 -13.60
CA VAL A 188 7.00 -6.59 -13.90
C VAL A 188 6.03 -5.41 -13.78
N LYS A 189 6.24 -4.51 -12.81
CA LYS A 189 5.45 -3.26 -12.69
C LYS A 189 5.74 -2.31 -13.85
N ASP A 190 7.00 -2.16 -14.26
CA ASP A 190 7.38 -1.32 -15.41
C ASP A 190 6.73 -1.79 -16.72
N SER A 191 6.66 -3.11 -16.96
CA SER A 191 5.93 -3.68 -18.11
C SER A 191 4.46 -3.26 -18.08
N LYS A 192 3.77 -3.50 -16.95
CA LYS A 192 2.35 -3.13 -16.79
C LYS A 192 2.11 -1.62 -16.89
N LEU A 193 3.08 -0.79 -16.50
CA LEU A 193 3.02 0.67 -16.70
C LEU A 193 3.23 1.06 -18.17
N ALA A 194 4.09 0.37 -18.92
CA ALA A 194 4.26 0.58 -20.35
C ALA A 194 3.01 0.14 -21.15
N GLU A 195 2.45 -1.02 -20.83
CA GLU A 195 1.18 -1.53 -21.35
C GLU A 195 0.04 -0.52 -21.11
N SER A 196 -0.09 -0.05 -19.87
CA SER A 196 -1.10 0.96 -19.47
C SER A 196 -0.90 2.29 -20.21
N ARG A 197 0.34 2.77 -20.38
CA ARG A 197 0.65 3.97 -21.17
C ARG A 197 0.28 3.80 -22.64
N SER A 198 0.51 2.62 -23.23
CA SER A 198 0.12 2.32 -24.61
C SER A 198 -1.41 2.38 -24.78
N MET A 199 -2.17 1.78 -23.85
CA MET A 199 -3.63 1.82 -23.85
C MET A 199 -4.18 3.25 -23.70
N ILE A 200 -3.55 4.08 -22.84
CA ILE A 200 -3.92 5.50 -22.68
C ILE A 200 -3.64 6.29 -23.97
N LEU A 201 -2.52 6.04 -24.66
CA LEU A 201 -2.23 6.69 -25.95
C LEU A 201 -3.23 6.29 -27.03
N GLU A 202 -3.60 5.00 -27.11
CA GLU A 202 -4.64 4.50 -28.03
C GLU A 202 -5.99 5.17 -27.76
N LYS A 203 -6.44 5.20 -26.49
CA LYS A 203 -7.69 5.87 -26.10
C LYS A 203 -7.67 7.38 -26.32
N THR A 204 -6.51 8.02 -26.17
CA THR A 204 -6.35 9.45 -26.49
C THR A 204 -6.50 9.70 -27.99
N ALA A 205 -5.94 8.82 -28.84
CA ALA A 205 -6.10 8.91 -30.30
C ALA A 205 -7.54 8.64 -30.75
N GLU A 206 -8.24 7.69 -30.10
CA GLU A 206 -9.67 7.43 -30.33
C GLU A 206 -10.54 8.65 -29.95
N ILE A 207 -10.28 9.27 -28.79
CA ILE A 207 -10.95 10.51 -28.37
C ILE A 207 -10.71 11.64 -29.38
N GLU A 208 -9.48 11.82 -29.87
CA GLU A 208 -9.18 12.88 -30.85
C GLU A 208 -9.84 12.63 -32.21
N LYS A 209 -9.94 11.36 -32.64
CA LYS A 209 -10.73 10.95 -33.80
C LYS A 209 -12.22 11.30 -33.61
N LEU A 210 -12.78 11.01 -32.45
CA LEU A 210 -14.19 11.31 -32.13
C LEU A 210 -14.47 12.82 -32.10
N LYS A 211 -13.56 13.65 -31.55
CA LYS A 211 -13.64 15.12 -31.68
C LYS A 211 -13.63 15.57 -33.14
N GLY A 212 -12.75 14.98 -33.95
CA GLY A 212 -12.65 15.26 -35.39
C GLY A 212 -13.87 14.79 -36.21
N GLU A 213 -14.66 13.85 -35.69
CA GLU A 213 -15.95 13.44 -36.26
C GLU A 213 -17.10 14.33 -35.76
N LEU A 214 -17.09 14.73 -34.49
CA LEU A 214 -18.03 15.71 -33.92
C LEU A 214 -17.94 17.07 -34.62
N GLY A 215 -16.74 17.63 -34.78
CA GLY A 215 -16.56 18.92 -35.47
C GLY A 215 -17.00 18.93 -36.93
N LYS A 216 -17.02 17.76 -37.61
CA LYS A 216 -17.63 17.61 -38.95
C LYS A 216 -19.16 17.59 -38.87
N LYS A 217 -19.73 17.00 -37.82
CA LYS A 217 -21.17 17.03 -37.56
C LYS A 217 -21.66 18.42 -37.19
N ASP A 218 -20.89 19.18 -36.42
CA ASP A 218 -21.20 20.59 -36.13
C ASP A 218 -21.22 21.44 -37.41
N GLN A 219 -20.24 21.26 -38.31
CA GLN A 219 -20.23 21.89 -39.63
C GLN A 219 -21.43 21.48 -40.51
N GLU A 220 -21.83 20.21 -40.46
CA GLU A 220 -23.02 19.72 -41.15
C GLU A 220 -24.32 20.31 -40.57
N VAL A 221 -24.43 20.44 -39.26
CA VAL A 221 -25.56 21.11 -38.58
C VAL A 221 -25.62 22.59 -38.96
N VAL A 222 -24.49 23.31 -39.02
CA VAL A 222 -24.44 24.70 -39.48
C VAL A 222 -24.91 24.82 -40.94
N ARG A 223 -24.45 23.93 -41.84
CA ARG A 223 -24.90 23.89 -43.25
C ARG A 223 -26.41 23.62 -43.35
N LEU A 224 -26.92 22.63 -42.61
CA LEU A 224 -28.35 22.33 -42.58
C LEU A 224 -29.16 23.50 -42.00
N GLY A 225 -28.62 24.23 -41.02
CA GLY A 225 -29.21 25.47 -40.50
C GLY A 225 -29.35 26.57 -41.55
N SER A 226 -28.36 26.77 -42.43
CA SER A 226 -28.49 27.67 -43.58
C SER A 226 -29.47 27.15 -44.65
N ASP A 227 -29.48 25.84 -44.90
CA ASP A 227 -30.39 25.20 -45.85
C ASP A 227 -31.86 25.26 -45.40
N VAL A 228 -32.10 25.26 -44.08
CA VAL A 228 -33.44 25.46 -43.49
C VAL A 228 -33.84 26.92 -43.60
N LYS A 229 -32.99 27.88 -43.22
CA LYS A 229 -33.28 29.32 -43.39
C LYS A 229 -33.63 29.70 -44.83
N SER A 230 -32.86 29.20 -45.81
CA SER A 230 -33.16 29.46 -47.23
C SER A 230 -34.38 28.70 -47.78
N ARG A 231 -34.92 27.72 -47.05
CA ARG A 231 -36.25 27.15 -47.34
C ARG A 231 -37.36 27.98 -46.70
N GLU A 232 -37.16 28.44 -45.47
CA GLU A 232 -38.09 29.31 -44.74
C GLU A 232 -38.36 30.62 -45.50
N GLU A 233 -37.28 31.29 -45.96
CA GLU A 233 -37.37 32.49 -46.79
C GLU A 233 -38.20 32.26 -48.08
N LYS A 234 -38.06 31.09 -48.70
CA LYS A 234 -38.83 30.71 -49.91
C LYS A 234 -40.27 30.33 -49.57
N LEU A 235 -40.53 29.74 -48.40
CA LEU A 235 -41.87 29.43 -47.93
C LEU A 235 -42.65 30.72 -47.69
N ILE A 236 -42.07 31.67 -46.93
CA ILE A 236 -42.67 32.99 -46.64
C ILE A 236 -43.01 33.75 -47.93
N GLU A 237 -42.11 33.77 -48.92
CA GLU A 237 -42.39 34.41 -50.21
C GLU A 237 -43.45 33.62 -50.99
N SER A 238 -43.48 32.28 -50.94
CA SER A 238 -44.55 31.49 -51.58
C SER A 238 -45.92 31.72 -50.94
N GLU A 239 -46.01 31.86 -49.61
CA GLU A 239 -47.25 32.23 -48.92
C GLU A 239 -47.72 33.63 -49.28
N LYS A 240 -46.79 34.58 -49.44
CA LYS A 240 -47.13 35.93 -49.91
C LYS A 240 -47.72 35.87 -51.31
N ASN A 241 -47.09 35.16 -52.25
CA ASN A 241 -47.64 34.96 -53.58
C ASN A 241 -48.99 34.20 -53.55
N LEU A 242 -49.22 33.30 -52.60
CA LEU A 242 -50.55 32.66 -52.43
C LEU A 242 -51.61 33.66 -51.95
N ARG A 243 -51.31 34.53 -50.97
CA ARG A 243 -52.20 35.61 -50.51
C ARG A 243 -52.51 36.61 -51.64
N ASP A 244 -51.50 36.98 -52.42
CA ASP A 244 -51.65 37.88 -53.58
C ASP A 244 -52.56 37.24 -54.66
N ASN A 245 -52.37 35.95 -54.96
CA ASN A 245 -53.26 35.20 -55.87
C ASN A 245 -54.68 35.06 -55.32
N GLU A 246 -54.85 34.78 -54.02
CA GLU A 246 -56.16 34.67 -53.36
C GLU A 246 -56.97 35.97 -53.47
N ALA A 247 -56.32 37.12 -53.28
CA ALA A 247 -56.93 38.43 -53.54
C ALA A 247 -57.43 38.56 -54.99
N THR A 248 -56.60 38.23 -55.99
CA THR A 248 -57.04 38.30 -57.40
C THR A 248 -58.19 37.33 -57.72
N ILE A 249 -58.30 36.19 -57.02
CA ILE A 249 -59.42 35.25 -57.17
C ILE A 249 -60.71 35.83 -56.57
N ILE A 250 -60.62 36.60 -55.49
CA ILE A 250 -61.77 37.32 -54.91
C ILE A 250 -62.23 38.43 -55.87
N ASP A 251 -61.30 39.23 -56.40
CA ASP A 251 -61.62 40.29 -57.37
C ASP A 251 -62.28 39.71 -58.64
N LEU A 252 -61.73 38.62 -59.18
CA LEU A 252 -62.29 37.94 -60.37
C LEU A 252 -63.68 37.34 -60.12
N LYS A 253 -63.99 36.87 -58.90
CA LYS A 253 -65.35 36.41 -58.55
C LYS A 253 -66.35 37.56 -58.55
N GLN A 254 -66.02 38.69 -57.92
CA GLN A 254 -66.89 39.88 -57.93
C GLN A 254 -67.11 40.40 -59.36
N GLU A 255 -66.08 40.36 -60.19
CA GLU A 255 -66.12 40.78 -61.60
C GLU A 255 -67.01 39.84 -62.46
N ILE A 256 -67.05 38.55 -62.13
CA ILE A 256 -67.97 37.54 -62.72
C ILE A 256 -69.41 37.78 -62.24
N GLU A 257 -69.66 37.89 -60.93
CA GLU A 257 -71.00 38.15 -60.36
C GLU A 257 -71.64 39.40 -60.99
N ARG A 258 -70.83 40.46 -61.18
CA ARG A 258 -71.24 41.69 -61.88
C ARG A 258 -71.52 41.47 -63.38
N LYS A 259 -70.81 40.56 -64.07
CA LYS A 259 -71.15 40.17 -65.47
C LYS A 259 -72.42 39.31 -65.54
N GLU A 260 -72.64 38.41 -64.60
CA GLU A 260 -73.85 37.60 -64.54
C GLU A 260 -75.09 38.49 -64.33
N ALA A 261 -75.01 39.48 -63.43
CA ALA A 261 -76.06 40.50 -63.27
C ALA A 261 -76.38 41.23 -64.59
N GLU A 262 -75.36 41.77 -65.28
CA GLU A 262 -75.50 42.43 -66.59
C GLU A 262 -76.16 41.52 -67.65
N LEU A 263 -75.80 40.23 -67.67
CA LEU A 263 -76.43 39.25 -68.57
C LEU A 263 -77.90 39.00 -68.24
N THR A 264 -78.31 38.99 -66.95
CA THR A 264 -79.73 38.85 -66.61
C THR A 264 -80.56 40.03 -67.10
N ASP A 265 -80.04 41.26 -67.02
CA ASP A 265 -80.75 42.46 -67.47
C ASP A 265 -80.83 42.54 -69.00
N LEU A 266 -79.76 42.17 -69.71
CA LEU A 266 -79.80 42.03 -71.16
C LEU A 266 -80.82 40.96 -71.62
N ASN A 267 -80.96 39.86 -70.88
CA ASN A 267 -81.99 38.85 -71.21
C ASN A 267 -83.43 39.37 -70.97
N LYS A 268 -83.69 40.08 -69.86
CA LYS A 268 -84.99 40.75 -69.62
C LYS A 268 -85.32 41.75 -70.75
N GLN A 269 -84.32 42.49 -71.23
CA GLN A 269 -84.47 43.42 -72.36
C GLN A 269 -84.75 42.68 -73.68
N LYS A 270 -84.12 41.52 -73.91
CA LYS A 270 -84.38 40.66 -75.07
C LYS A 270 -85.82 40.14 -75.07
N GLU A 271 -86.30 39.59 -73.95
CA GLU A 271 -87.68 39.10 -73.79
C GLU A 271 -88.72 40.20 -74.04
N LEU A 272 -88.48 41.42 -73.55
CA LEU A 272 -89.31 42.59 -73.87
C LEU A 272 -89.31 42.97 -75.36
N SER A 273 -88.24 42.68 -76.09
CA SER A 273 -88.18 42.92 -77.54
C SER A 273 -88.89 41.82 -78.34
N GLU A 274 -88.76 40.55 -77.93
CA GLU A 274 -89.52 39.43 -78.51
C GLU A 274 -91.03 39.58 -78.30
N GLY A 275 -91.47 40.06 -77.12
CA GLY A 275 -92.88 40.35 -76.85
C GLY A 275 -93.47 41.41 -77.77
N LYS A 276 -92.68 42.44 -78.13
CA LYS A 276 -93.05 43.43 -79.14
C LYS A 276 -93.11 42.82 -80.53
N LEU A 277 -92.11 42.03 -80.92
CA LEU A 277 -92.05 41.37 -82.24
C LEU A 277 -93.28 40.49 -82.50
N LYS A 278 -93.63 39.63 -81.53
CA LYS A 278 -94.83 38.77 -81.53
C LYS A 278 -96.15 39.55 -81.60
N SER A 279 -96.13 40.87 -81.35
CA SER A 279 -97.31 41.73 -81.51
C SER A 279 -97.38 42.43 -82.87
N VAL A 280 -96.26 42.58 -83.58
CA VAL A 280 -96.22 43.02 -84.98
C VAL A 280 -96.60 41.86 -85.90
N GLU A 281 -96.09 40.66 -85.60
CA GLU A 281 -96.38 39.41 -86.31
C GLU A 281 -97.90 39.13 -86.39
N ARG A 282 -98.59 39.17 -85.24
CA ARG A 282 -100.06 39.04 -85.16
C ARG A 282 -100.87 40.14 -85.86
N GLU A 283 -100.25 41.26 -86.24
CA GLU A 283 -100.93 42.32 -87.01
C GLU A 283 -100.79 42.09 -88.52
N LEU A 284 -99.62 41.61 -88.97
CA LEU A 284 -99.39 41.18 -90.35
C LEU A 284 -100.26 39.97 -90.73
N GLU A 285 -100.47 39.05 -89.79
CA GLU A 285 -101.35 37.89 -89.97
C GLU A 285 -102.80 38.31 -90.31
N LYS A 286 -103.34 39.32 -89.60
CA LYS A 286 -104.66 39.89 -89.92
C LYS A 286 -104.71 40.48 -91.33
N GLN A 287 -103.73 41.31 -91.69
CA GLN A 287 -103.67 41.95 -93.01
C GLN A 287 -103.65 40.91 -94.15
N THR A 288 -102.94 39.79 -93.93
CA THR A 288 -102.88 38.67 -94.88
C THR A 288 -104.25 38.00 -95.09
N SER A 289 -105.07 37.87 -94.03
CA SER A 289 -106.41 37.29 -94.13
C SER A 289 -107.38 38.12 -95.00
N VAL A 290 -107.27 39.45 -94.97
CA VAL A 290 -108.11 40.35 -95.79
C VAL A 290 -107.79 40.24 -97.28
N TRP A 291 -106.52 40.06 -97.63
CA TRP A 291 -106.07 39.89 -99.02
C TRP A 291 -106.62 38.61 -99.67
N LEU A 292 -106.68 37.50 -98.91
CA LEU A 292 -107.20 36.21 -99.39
C LEU A 292 -108.70 36.24 -99.76
N MET A 293 -109.50 37.10 -99.12
CA MET A 293 -110.93 37.24 -99.43
C MET A 293 -111.13 37.80 -100.85
N ALA A 294 -110.41 38.87 -101.20
CA ALA A 294 -110.49 39.50 -102.52
C ALA A 294 -109.98 38.60 -103.67
N GLN A 295 -109.16 37.59 -103.36
CA GLN A 295 -108.68 36.64 -104.36
C GLN A 295 -109.78 35.65 -104.82
N ASN A 296 -110.79 35.37 -103.99
CA ASN A 296 -111.84 34.41 -104.31
C ASN A 296 -112.94 35.01 -105.21
N GLU A 297 -113.34 36.26 -104.99
CA GLU A 297 -114.32 36.98 -105.84
C GLU A 297 -113.88 37.02 -107.32
N PHE A 298 -112.57 37.08 -107.57
CA PHE A 298 -112.00 37.05 -108.93
C PHE A 298 -112.14 35.71 -109.66
N GLN A 299 -112.30 34.58 -108.95
CA GLN A 299 -112.47 33.26 -109.59
C GLN A 299 -113.90 33.03 -110.09
N GLU A 300 -114.90 33.66 -109.47
CA GLU A 300 -116.32 33.38 -109.75
C GLU A 300 -116.75 33.87 -111.15
N LEU A 301 -116.17 34.97 -111.63
CA LEU A 301 -116.35 35.51 -112.98
C LEU A 301 -115.73 34.63 -114.09
N LYS A 302 -114.91 33.63 -113.75
CA LYS A 302 -114.11 32.85 -114.71
C LYS A 302 -114.90 31.69 -115.36
N VAL A 303 -116.06 31.34 -114.82
CA VAL A 303 -116.78 30.07 -115.15
C VAL A 303 -117.77 30.22 -116.31
N GLN A 304 -118.06 31.44 -116.78
CA GLN A 304 -119.08 31.70 -117.82
C GLN A 304 -118.57 31.75 -119.28
N SER A 305 -117.39 31.21 -119.59
CA SER A 305 -116.85 31.19 -120.97
C SER A 305 -116.68 29.77 -121.52
N SER A 306 -117.14 29.56 -122.75
CA SER A 306 -117.02 28.35 -123.58
C SER A 306 -115.56 27.92 -123.81
N GLY A 307 -115.23 26.68 -124.17
CA GLY A 307 -116.05 25.61 -124.76
C GLY A 307 -115.55 25.28 -126.17
N GLU A 308 -115.40 23.98 -126.48
CA GLU A 308 -114.82 23.39 -127.72
C GLU A 308 -113.30 23.56 -127.94
N ALA A 309 -112.53 22.51 -127.61
CA ALA A 309 -111.16 22.27 -128.10
C ALA A 309 -110.79 20.76 -128.01
N SER A 310 -111.75 19.86 -128.28
CA SER A 310 -111.68 18.43 -127.90
C SER A 310 -110.56 17.61 -128.56
N SER A 311 -109.94 18.08 -129.66
CA SER A 311 -108.83 17.37 -130.32
C SER A 311 -107.47 17.54 -129.61
N ILE A 312 -107.35 18.43 -128.61
CA ILE A 312 -106.13 18.57 -127.79
C ILE A 312 -106.14 17.56 -126.62
N LYS A 313 -107.32 17.01 -126.29
CA LYS A 313 -107.51 16.30 -125.02
C LYS A 313 -106.72 15.00 -124.90
N GLU A 314 -106.67 14.13 -125.90
CA GLU A 314 -105.95 12.84 -125.77
C GLU A 314 -104.44 13.04 -125.53
N PHE A 315 -103.82 14.05 -126.15
CA PHE A 315 -102.43 14.43 -125.85
C PHE A 315 -102.27 15.02 -124.45
N VAL A 316 -103.26 15.81 -123.97
CA VAL A 316 -103.24 16.32 -122.59
C VAL A 316 -103.41 15.20 -121.57
N ASP A 317 -104.33 14.25 -121.80
CA ASP A 317 -104.59 13.12 -120.89
C ASP A 317 -103.32 12.24 -120.72
N ASP A 318 -102.56 11.98 -121.79
CA ASP A 318 -101.26 11.27 -121.68
C ASP A 318 -100.16 12.13 -121.02
N PHE A 319 -100.09 13.44 -121.30
CA PHE A 319 -99.17 14.34 -120.59
C PHE A 319 -99.52 14.49 -119.10
N GLU A 320 -100.80 14.50 -118.73
CA GLU A 320 -101.28 14.49 -117.34
C GLU A 320 -100.96 13.16 -116.66
N ARG A 321 -101.00 12.04 -117.38
CA ARG A 321 -100.61 10.72 -116.86
C ARG A 321 -99.11 10.64 -116.57
N VAL A 322 -98.27 11.11 -117.51
CA VAL A 322 -96.81 11.22 -117.30
C VAL A 322 -96.49 12.20 -116.17
N ARG A 323 -97.18 13.35 -116.12
CA ARG A 323 -97.04 14.34 -115.04
C ARG A 323 -97.41 13.76 -113.68
N SER A 324 -98.51 13.02 -113.59
CA SER A 324 -98.95 12.36 -112.36
C SER A 324 -97.93 11.34 -111.85
N LEU A 325 -97.32 10.55 -112.76
CA LEU A 325 -96.22 9.64 -112.41
C LEU A 325 -94.95 10.40 -111.99
N LEU A 326 -94.65 11.54 -112.62
CA LEU A 326 -93.48 12.36 -112.31
C LEU A 326 -93.65 13.10 -110.97
N ASP A 327 -94.86 13.52 -110.62
CA ASP A 327 -95.20 14.10 -109.32
C ASP A 327 -95.26 13.03 -108.21
N ALA A 328 -95.67 11.78 -108.52
CA ALA A 328 -95.51 10.64 -107.62
C ALA A 328 -94.02 10.30 -107.37
N LEU A 329 -93.19 10.26 -108.41
CA LEU A 329 -91.74 10.09 -108.27
C LEU A 329 -91.08 11.25 -107.51
N ARG A 330 -91.63 12.48 -107.59
CA ARG A 330 -91.17 13.62 -106.78
C ARG A 330 -91.52 13.47 -105.31
N THR A 331 -92.72 12.99 -104.96
CA THR A 331 -93.10 12.78 -103.55
C THR A 331 -92.40 11.56 -102.95
N GLU A 332 -92.18 10.49 -103.72
CA GLU A 332 -91.34 9.36 -103.32
C GLU A 332 -89.86 9.78 -103.16
N LEU A 333 -89.32 10.58 -104.10
CA LEU A 333 -87.96 11.12 -103.96
C LEU A 333 -87.84 12.06 -102.74
N ALA A 334 -88.85 12.89 -102.47
CA ALA A 334 -88.89 13.74 -101.28
C ALA A 334 -88.93 12.91 -99.99
N SER A 335 -89.81 11.91 -99.89
CA SER A 335 -89.87 11.04 -98.72
C SER A 335 -88.59 10.22 -98.54
N SER A 336 -87.96 9.74 -99.63
CA SER A 336 -86.65 9.09 -99.56
C SER A 336 -85.55 10.04 -99.06
N ARG A 337 -85.60 11.32 -99.43
CA ARG A 337 -84.67 12.37 -98.97
C ARG A 337 -84.89 12.70 -97.49
N GLU A 338 -86.12 12.70 -97.01
CA GLU A 338 -86.46 12.89 -95.60
C GLU A 338 -86.13 11.66 -94.74
N LEU A 339 -86.33 10.44 -95.25
CA LEU A 339 -85.88 9.21 -94.62
C LEU A 339 -84.34 9.15 -94.55
N LEU A 340 -83.64 9.58 -95.61
CA LEU A 340 -82.18 9.70 -95.61
C LEU A 340 -81.68 10.81 -94.68
N SER A 341 -82.37 11.94 -94.55
CA SER A 341 -81.97 12.99 -93.60
C SER A 341 -82.22 12.57 -92.15
N SER A 342 -83.34 11.90 -91.87
CA SER A 342 -83.66 11.28 -90.58
C SER A 342 -82.64 10.19 -90.20
N SER A 343 -82.31 9.30 -91.15
CA SER A 343 -81.28 8.27 -90.98
C SER A 343 -79.90 8.89 -90.73
N ARG A 344 -79.53 9.95 -91.47
CA ARG A 344 -78.26 10.67 -91.29
C ARG A 344 -78.19 11.33 -89.92
N ALA A 345 -79.22 12.06 -89.50
CA ALA A 345 -79.29 12.68 -88.17
C ALA A 345 -79.23 11.64 -87.04
N LYS A 346 -79.83 10.45 -87.23
CA LYS A 346 -79.73 9.34 -86.27
C LYS A 346 -78.32 8.75 -86.20
N VAL A 347 -77.65 8.57 -87.33
CA VAL A 347 -76.25 8.11 -87.39
C VAL A 347 -75.30 9.14 -86.77
N GLU A 348 -75.53 10.43 -87.02
CA GLU A 348 -74.75 11.55 -86.46
C GLU A 348 -74.93 11.66 -84.93
N PHE A 349 -76.16 11.51 -84.43
CA PHE A 349 -76.43 11.39 -82.99
C PHE A 349 -75.75 10.17 -82.36
N GLN A 350 -75.74 9.01 -83.04
CA GLN A 350 -75.04 7.81 -82.57
C GLN A 350 -73.52 7.97 -82.58
N ALA A 351 -72.95 8.63 -83.61
CA ALA A 351 -71.53 8.96 -83.66
C ALA A 351 -71.12 9.86 -82.47
N ASN A 352 -71.90 10.90 -82.19
CA ASN A 352 -71.66 11.81 -81.07
C ASN A 352 -71.82 11.15 -79.68
N GLN A 353 -72.58 10.05 -79.56
CA GLN A 353 -72.59 9.23 -78.34
C GLN A 353 -71.34 8.34 -78.23
N LEU A 354 -70.93 7.69 -79.32
CA LEU A 354 -69.73 6.84 -79.35
C LEU A 354 -68.45 7.64 -79.12
N GLU A 355 -68.39 8.89 -79.60
CA GLU A 355 -67.30 9.82 -79.34
C GLU A 355 -67.18 10.15 -77.84
N LYS A 356 -68.28 10.52 -77.18
CA LYS A 356 -68.31 10.75 -75.72
C LYS A 356 -67.88 9.51 -74.92
N GLN A 357 -68.37 8.33 -75.29
CA GLN A 357 -67.94 7.07 -74.65
C GLN A 357 -66.44 6.79 -74.87
N SER A 358 -65.89 7.12 -76.04
CA SER A 358 -64.47 7.02 -76.33
C SER A 358 -63.65 7.98 -75.45
N GLU A 359 -64.12 9.22 -75.26
CA GLU A 359 -63.50 10.20 -74.36
C GLU A 359 -63.55 9.77 -72.89
N GLU A 360 -64.69 9.30 -72.40
CA GLU A 360 -64.85 8.76 -71.03
C GLU A 360 -63.89 7.58 -70.79
N ILE A 361 -63.82 6.62 -71.70
CA ILE A 361 -62.89 5.48 -71.64
C ILE A 361 -61.43 5.97 -71.66
N ASN A 362 -61.11 7.01 -72.43
CA ASN A 362 -59.77 7.61 -72.47
C ASN A 362 -59.41 8.33 -71.15
N GLN A 363 -60.37 9.02 -70.52
CA GLN A 363 -60.20 9.60 -69.18
C GLN A 363 -59.99 8.52 -68.12
N GLN A 364 -60.82 7.46 -68.12
CA GLN A 364 -60.65 6.31 -67.22
C GLN A 364 -59.28 5.64 -67.40
N ARG A 365 -58.79 5.46 -68.63
CA ARG A 365 -57.44 4.93 -68.91
C ARG A 365 -56.33 5.82 -68.34
N LYS A 366 -56.46 7.15 -68.45
CA LYS A 366 -55.50 8.10 -67.84
C LYS A 366 -55.49 7.99 -66.31
N MET A 367 -56.66 7.84 -65.68
CA MET A 367 -56.78 7.60 -64.24
C MET A 367 -56.18 6.26 -63.82
N LEU A 368 -56.48 5.16 -64.54
CA LEU A 368 -55.90 3.85 -64.24
C LEU A 368 -54.37 3.84 -64.39
N LEU A 369 -53.81 4.56 -65.36
CA LEU A 369 -52.37 4.74 -65.49
C LEU A 369 -51.76 5.53 -64.31
N SER A 370 -52.44 6.56 -63.80
CA SER A 370 -51.95 7.32 -62.64
C SER A 370 -52.04 6.48 -61.35
N TYR A 371 -53.11 5.72 -61.14
CA TYR A 371 -53.24 4.75 -60.05
C TYR A 371 -52.18 3.63 -60.14
N SER A 372 -51.93 3.06 -61.32
CA SER A 372 -50.89 2.05 -61.51
C SER A 372 -49.50 2.61 -61.15
N LYS A 373 -49.19 3.84 -61.56
CA LYS A 373 -47.93 4.54 -61.24
C LYS A 373 -47.84 4.98 -59.77
N ASN A 374 -48.97 5.15 -59.08
CA ASN A 374 -48.99 5.34 -57.62
C ASN A 374 -48.67 4.01 -56.92
N LEU A 375 -49.34 2.92 -57.31
CA LEU A 375 -49.19 1.58 -56.74
C LEU A 375 -47.78 1.02 -56.93
N GLU A 376 -47.15 1.28 -58.08
CA GLU A 376 -45.75 0.94 -58.34
C GLU A 376 -44.78 1.69 -57.42
N ARG A 377 -44.99 3.00 -57.19
CA ARG A 377 -44.20 3.76 -56.20
C ARG A 377 -44.40 3.26 -54.77
N MET A 378 -45.63 2.90 -54.39
CA MET A 378 -45.90 2.33 -53.06
C MET A 378 -45.18 0.99 -52.87
N LYS A 379 -45.14 0.13 -53.88
CA LYS A 379 -44.34 -1.12 -53.85
C LYS A 379 -42.85 -0.82 -53.63
N LEU A 380 -42.28 0.11 -54.40
CA LEU A 380 -40.87 0.47 -54.27
C LEU A 380 -40.50 1.05 -52.89
N GLU A 381 -41.38 1.84 -52.26
CA GLU A 381 -41.14 2.33 -50.90
C GLU A 381 -41.32 1.23 -49.84
N VAL A 382 -42.27 0.30 -50.02
CA VAL A 382 -42.38 -0.91 -49.16
C VAL A 382 -41.14 -1.79 -49.27
N ASP A 383 -40.61 -2.00 -50.47
CA ASP A 383 -39.35 -2.74 -50.68
C ASP A 383 -38.17 -2.00 -50.05
N ARG A 384 -38.12 -0.67 -50.15
CA ARG A 384 -37.09 0.17 -49.50
C ARG A 384 -37.14 0.06 -47.97
N GLN A 385 -38.33 0.10 -47.38
CA GLN A 385 -38.55 -0.05 -45.94
C GLN A 385 -38.22 -1.47 -45.46
N ASN A 386 -38.58 -2.49 -46.23
CA ASN A 386 -38.18 -3.88 -45.97
C ASN A 386 -36.65 -4.06 -45.97
N MET A 387 -35.92 -3.37 -46.85
CA MET A 387 -34.45 -3.39 -46.86
C MET A 387 -33.84 -2.65 -45.67
N ASP A 388 -34.35 -1.49 -45.27
CA ASP A 388 -33.88 -0.82 -44.05
C ASP A 388 -34.17 -1.65 -42.80
N LEU A 389 -35.38 -2.22 -42.66
CA LEU A 389 -35.76 -3.10 -41.56
C LEU A 389 -34.84 -4.33 -41.46
N ARG A 390 -34.51 -4.97 -42.59
CA ARG A 390 -33.50 -6.05 -42.63
C ARG A 390 -32.13 -5.55 -42.16
N SER A 391 -31.71 -4.35 -42.54
CA SER A 391 -30.46 -3.76 -42.05
C SER A 391 -30.49 -3.54 -40.52
N LYS A 392 -31.58 -2.99 -39.98
CA LYS A 392 -31.75 -2.81 -38.52
C LYS A 392 -31.75 -4.14 -37.79
N GLN A 393 -32.41 -5.17 -38.33
CA GLN A 393 -32.41 -6.51 -37.76
C GLN A 393 -30.98 -7.07 -37.67
N THR A 394 -30.19 -6.98 -38.74
CA THR A 394 -28.78 -7.44 -38.69
C THR A 394 -27.92 -6.64 -37.71
N GLN A 395 -28.16 -5.34 -37.54
CA GLN A 395 -27.49 -4.52 -36.52
C GLN A 395 -27.91 -4.94 -35.10
N LEU A 396 -29.20 -5.20 -34.89
CA LEU A 396 -29.77 -5.63 -33.62
C LEU A 396 -29.25 -7.01 -33.21
N ASP A 397 -29.09 -7.96 -34.14
CA ASP A 397 -28.52 -9.27 -33.85
C ASP A 397 -26.99 -9.23 -33.64
N GLN A 398 -26.27 -8.33 -34.33
CA GLN A 398 -24.87 -8.02 -34.00
C GLN A 398 -24.72 -7.41 -32.60
N LEU A 399 -25.65 -6.54 -32.18
CA LEU A 399 -25.66 -5.96 -30.83
C LEU A 399 -26.00 -7.01 -29.78
N LYS A 400 -26.98 -7.90 -30.00
CA LYS A 400 -27.23 -9.06 -29.14
C LYS A 400 -25.96 -9.91 -28.95
N LEU A 401 -25.26 -10.23 -30.04
CA LEU A 401 -24.02 -11.01 -29.96
C LEU A 401 -22.97 -10.31 -29.09
N LYS A 402 -22.74 -9.01 -29.32
CA LYS A 402 -21.83 -8.20 -28.48
C LYS A 402 -22.25 -8.20 -27.00
N VAL A 403 -23.53 -7.98 -26.71
CA VAL A 403 -24.05 -8.03 -25.34
C VAL A 403 -23.78 -9.39 -24.71
N THR A 404 -24.09 -10.51 -25.38
CA THR A 404 -23.79 -11.85 -24.83
C THR A 404 -22.30 -12.07 -24.59
N GLN A 405 -21.42 -11.56 -25.45
CA GLN A 405 -19.96 -11.65 -25.27
C GLN A 405 -19.49 -10.83 -24.07
N GLU A 406 -19.93 -9.58 -23.91
CA GLU A 406 -19.60 -8.79 -22.71
C GLU A 406 -20.20 -9.39 -21.44
N THR A 407 -21.43 -9.94 -21.48
CA THR A 407 -22.01 -10.68 -20.34
C THR A 407 -21.16 -11.90 -19.95
N THR A 408 -20.60 -12.65 -20.90
CA THR A 408 -19.67 -13.74 -20.56
C THR A 408 -18.37 -13.25 -19.95
N LYS A 409 -17.80 -12.13 -20.42
CA LYS A 409 -16.59 -11.54 -19.84
C LYS A 409 -16.82 -11.02 -18.42
N VAL A 410 -17.96 -10.35 -18.19
CA VAL A 410 -18.35 -9.88 -16.85
C VAL A 410 -18.41 -11.05 -15.88
N LYS A 411 -19.06 -12.16 -16.25
CA LYS A 411 -19.10 -13.37 -15.41
C LYS A 411 -17.72 -13.95 -15.10
N THR A 412 -16.83 -14.05 -16.09
CA THR A 412 -15.46 -14.52 -15.82
C THR A 412 -14.67 -13.57 -14.90
N LEU A 413 -14.91 -12.25 -15.00
CA LEU A 413 -14.29 -11.26 -14.10
C LEU A 413 -14.92 -11.30 -12.70
N GLU A 414 -16.22 -11.59 -12.56
CA GLU A 414 -16.88 -11.82 -11.27
C GLU A 414 -16.34 -13.07 -10.57
N GLU A 415 -16.10 -14.15 -11.31
CA GLU A 415 -15.47 -15.38 -10.84
C GLU A 415 -14.01 -15.13 -10.39
N GLU A 416 -13.19 -14.46 -11.21
CA GLU A 416 -11.82 -14.06 -10.84
C GLU A 416 -11.79 -13.16 -9.59
N LEU A 417 -12.68 -12.19 -9.50
CA LEU A 417 -12.79 -11.26 -8.38
C LEU A 417 -13.27 -11.98 -7.11
N GLY A 418 -14.15 -12.98 -7.23
CA GLY A 418 -14.51 -13.90 -6.15
C GLY A 418 -13.32 -14.72 -5.64
N ILE A 419 -12.50 -15.25 -6.55
CA ILE A 419 -11.27 -15.98 -6.21
C ILE A 419 -10.26 -15.08 -5.48
N GLU A 420 -10.03 -13.85 -5.95
CA GLU A 420 -9.13 -12.90 -5.28
C GLU A 420 -9.69 -12.40 -3.94
N ARG A 421 -11.01 -12.21 -3.79
CA ARG A 421 -11.66 -11.94 -2.49
C ARG A 421 -11.40 -13.06 -1.48
N ASN A 422 -11.48 -14.33 -1.91
CA ASN A 422 -11.22 -15.47 -1.03
C ASN A 422 -9.74 -15.52 -0.60
N LYS A 423 -8.79 -15.33 -1.53
CA LYS A 423 -7.35 -15.23 -1.20
C LYS A 423 -7.06 -14.06 -0.24
N LEU A 424 -7.71 -12.92 -0.43
CA LEU A 424 -7.60 -11.76 0.45
C LEU A 424 -8.13 -12.07 1.85
N TRP A 425 -9.25 -12.79 1.95
CA TRP A 425 -9.84 -13.21 3.23
C TRP A 425 -8.93 -14.20 3.98
N GLU A 426 -8.36 -15.19 3.29
CA GLU A 426 -7.35 -16.11 3.86
C GLU A 426 -6.14 -15.34 4.39
N LYS A 427 -5.59 -14.40 3.60
CA LYS A 427 -4.45 -13.57 4.03
C LYS A 427 -4.80 -12.59 5.14
N SER A 428 -6.04 -12.09 5.20
CA SER A 428 -6.53 -11.29 6.32
C SER A 428 -6.57 -12.11 7.62
N LYS A 429 -7.05 -13.36 7.55
CA LYS A 429 -7.05 -14.31 8.67
C LYS A 429 -5.63 -14.64 9.15
N GLU A 430 -4.70 -14.86 8.24
CA GLU A 430 -3.27 -15.08 8.54
C GLU A 430 -2.65 -13.85 9.24
N VAL A 431 -2.93 -12.63 8.77
CA VAL A 431 -2.48 -11.39 9.42
C VAL A 431 -3.08 -11.23 10.82
N SER A 432 -4.33 -11.61 11.05
CA SER A 432 -4.93 -11.59 12.40
C SER A 432 -4.25 -12.57 13.36
N LEU A 433 -3.96 -13.81 12.92
CA LEU A 433 -3.23 -14.78 13.73
C LEU A 433 -1.80 -14.29 14.06
N LEU A 434 -1.09 -13.73 13.08
CA LEU A 434 0.25 -13.16 13.29
C LEU A 434 0.24 -11.95 14.24
N ARG A 435 -0.85 -11.17 14.28
CA ARG A 435 -1.04 -10.09 15.28
C ARG A 435 -1.23 -10.65 16.68
N GLU A 436 -2.07 -11.68 16.84
CA GLU A 436 -2.24 -12.33 18.14
C GLU A 436 -0.92 -12.95 18.65
N GLU A 437 -0.14 -13.61 17.78
CA GLU A 437 1.17 -14.15 18.14
C GLU A 437 2.17 -13.06 18.53
N LEU A 438 2.18 -11.95 17.79
CA LEU A 438 3.00 -10.78 18.11
C LEU A 438 2.62 -10.15 19.46
N ASP A 439 1.33 -10.03 19.76
CA ASP A 439 0.85 -9.44 21.01
C ASP A 439 1.08 -10.36 22.21
N LYS A 440 0.95 -11.69 22.04
CA LYS A 440 1.42 -12.70 23.01
C LYS A 440 2.93 -12.56 23.26
N LYS A 441 3.74 -12.34 22.22
CA LYS A 441 5.20 -12.14 22.34
C LYS A 441 5.61 -10.81 22.97
N LYS A 442 4.80 -9.75 22.85
CA LYS A 442 4.96 -8.52 23.65
C LYS A 442 4.71 -8.80 25.12
N GLN A 443 3.62 -9.48 25.47
CA GLN A 443 3.30 -9.84 26.85
C GLN A 443 4.39 -10.72 27.49
N ASP A 444 4.90 -11.72 26.76
CA ASP A 444 6.06 -12.52 27.20
C ASP A 444 7.29 -11.64 27.48
N TYR A 445 7.56 -10.66 26.61
CA TYR A 445 8.69 -9.74 26.73
C TYR A 445 8.52 -8.77 27.91
N ASP A 446 7.33 -8.20 28.10
CA ASP A 446 7.02 -7.29 29.21
C ASP A 446 7.16 -8.01 30.56
N ILE A 447 6.68 -9.26 30.65
CA ILE A 447 6.88 -10.14 31.81
C ILE A 447 8.37 -10.40 32.04
N MET A 448 9.14 -10.73 31.00
CA MET A 448 10.60 -10.93 31.09
C MET A 448 11.33 -9.66 31.55
N GLN A 449 10.95 -8.49 31.05
CA GLN A 449 11.54 -7.20 31.42
C GLN A 449 11.26 -6.87 32.90
N ASN A 450 10.04 -7.13 33.40
CA ASN A 450 9.71 -6.98 34.82
C ASN A 450 10.53 -7.93 35.70
N VAL A 451 10.72 -9.19 35.28
CA VAL A 451 11.58 -10.16 35.99
C VAL A 451 13.04 -9.69 36.00
N LEU A 452 13.55 -9.15 34.89
CA LEU A 452 14.91 -8.59 34.83
C LEU A 452 15.08 -7.42 35.80
N GLN A 453 14.13 -6.47 35.84
CA GLN A 453 14.18 -5.35 36.79
C GLN A 453 14.20 -5.82 38.26
N ILE A 454 13.42 -6.84 38.60
CA ILE A 454 13.44 -7.44 39.96
C ILE A 454 14.83 -8.01 40.27
N ARG A 455 15.43 -8.77 39.33
CA ARG A 455 16.79 -9.31 39.51
C ARG A 455 17.86 -8.22 39.56
N GLU A 456 17.69 -7.11 38.85
CA GLU A 456 18.58 -5.95 38.95
C GLU A 456 18.50 -5.28 40.33
N SER A 457 17.30 -5.15 40.93
CA SER A 457 17.15 -4.66 42.31
C SER A 457 17.74 -5.62 43.35
N GLU A 458 17.47 -6.93 43.27
CA GLU A 458 18.06 -7.93 44.16
C GLU A 458 19.61 -7.91 44.09
N LEU A 459 20.17 -7.74 42.88
CA LEU A 459 21.62 -7.69 42.67
C LEU A 459 22.21 -6.38 43.21
N ALA A 460 21.48 -5.26 43.13
CA ALA A 460 21.87 -4.01 43.77
C ALA A 460 21.86 -4.12 45.31
N GLU A 461 20.82 -4.72 45.90
CA GLU A 461 20.74 -5.00 47.34
C GLU A 461 21.88 -5.92 47.79
N ALA A 462 22.15 -7.00 47.06
CA ALA A 462 23.26 -7.90 47.35
C ALA A 462 24.63 -7.19 47.30
N ARG A 463 24.84 -6.26 46.35
CA ARG A 463 26.05 -5.43 46.29
C ARG A 463 26.18 -4.50 47.50
N VAL A 464 25.08 -3.88 47.96
CA VAL A 464 25.08 -3.05 49.17
C VAL A 464 25.37 -3.89 50.41
N HIS A 465 24.78 -5.07 50.53
CA HIS A 465 25.04 -5.99 51.64
C HIS A 465 26.50 -6.45 51.68
N ILE A 466 27.10 -6.82 50.54
CA ILE A 466 28.53 -7.15 50.45
C ILE A 466 29.42 -5.96 50.84
N GLN A 467 29.06 -4.74 50.46
CA GLN A 467 29.80 -3.53 50.82
C GLN A 467 29.70 -3.21 52.32
N ASN A 468 28.56 -3.50 52.96
CA ASN A 468 28.38 -3.38 54.41
C ASN A 468 29.20 -4.43 55.16
N LEU A 469 29.12 -5.71 54.79
CA LEU A 469 29.97 -6.77 55.36
C LEU A 469 31.47 -6.46 55.22
N LYS A 470 31.87 -5.81 54.11
CA LYS A 470 33.24 -5.35 53.89
C LYS A 470 33.65 -4.20 54.81
N SER A 471 32.75 -3.28 55.15
CA SER A 471 33.06 -2.19 56.09
C SER A 471 33.08 -2.69 57.54
N GLU A 472 32.20 -3.64 57.90
CA GLU A 472 32.25 -4.38 59.17
C GLU A 472 33.57 -5.15 59.33
N LEU A 473 33.99 -5.90 58.31
CA LEU A 473 35.28 -6.62 58.30
C LEU A 473 36.47 -5.65 58.46
N GLY A 474 36.43 -4.48 57.80
CA GLY A 474 37.43 -3.42 57.99
C GLY A 474 37.45 -2.87 59.43
N SER A 475 36.27 -2.67 60.04
CA SER A 475 36.14 -2.26 61.44
C SER A 475 36.74 -3.30 62.39
N ILE A 476 36.38 -4.58 62.24
CA ILE A 476 36.91 -5.71 63.01
C ILE A 476 38.44 -5.84 62.84
N THR A 477 38.96 -5.63 61.62
CA THR A 477 40.41 -5.64 61.36
C THR A 477 41.09 -4.52 62.16
N SER A 478 40.58 -3.29 62.11
CA SER A 478 41.13 -2.16 62.88
C SER A 478 41.03 -2.34 64.41
N LEU A 479 40.03 -3.08 64.88
CA LEU A 479 39.88 -3.48 66.28
C LEU A 479 40.94 -4.52 66.68
N THR A 480 41.16 -5.51 65.82
CA THR A 480 42.17 -6.57 66.01
C THR A 480 43.56 -5.98 66.04
N GLU A 481 43.93 -5.14 65.07
CA GLU A 481 45.21 -4.41 65.10
C GLU A 481 45.39 -3.56 66.37
N ARG A 482 44.32 -2.98 66.90
CA ARG A 482 44.37 -2.23 68.17
C ARG A 482 44.66 -3.19 69.33
N LYS A 483 44.01 -4.36 69.36
CA LYS A 483 44.28 -5.39 70.37
C LYS A 483 45.67 -6.01 70.26
N ASP A 484 46.21 -6.17 69.05
CA ASP A 484 47.60 -6.61 68.85
C ASP A 484 48.60 -5.56 69.35
N ARG A 485 48.33 -4.26 69.14
CA ARG A 485 49.12 -3.17 69.75
C ARG A 485 49.03 -3.20 71.29
N ASP A 486 47.83 -3.33 71.85
CA ASP A 486 47.62 -3.47 73.30
C ASP A 486 48.41 -4.67 73.88
N LEU A 487 48.41 -5.82 73.17
CA LEU A 487 49.13 -7.04 73.56
C LEU A 487 50.65 -6.92 73.45
N VAL A 488 51.17 -6.21 72.43
CA VAL A 488 52.61 -5.93 72.31
C VAL A 488 53.07 -4.99 73.41
N GLU A 489 52.28 -3.97 73.77
CA GLU A 489 52.59 -3.09 74.90
C GLU A 489 52.55 -3.84 76.24
N ALA A 490 51.57 -4.72 76.44
CA ALA A 490 51.48 -5.57 77.63
C ALA A 490 52.69 -6.54 77.74
N LYS A 491 53.14 -7.14 76.62
CA LYS A 491 54.36 -7.95 76.58
C LYS A 491 55.60 -7.14 76.94
N LYS A 492 55.76 -5.93 76.39
CA LYS A 492 56.89 -5.05 76.71
C LYS A 492 56.92 -4.66 78.20
N LYS A 493 55.75 -4.43 78.83
CA LYS A 493 55.65 -4.21 80.29
C LYS A 493 56.04 -5.46 81.08
N LEU A 494 55.62 -6.65 80.65
CA LEU A 494 56.02 -7.91 81.26
C LEU A 494 57.53 -8.18 81.13
N GLU A 495 58.14 -7.83 80.00
CA GLU A 495 59.60 -7.89 79.80
C GLU A 495 60.34 -6.93 80.75
N GLY A 496 59.81 -5.73 80.98
CA GLY A 496 60.29 -4.78 81.99
C GLY A 496 60.23 -5.36 83.41
N PHE A 497 59.07 -5.84 83.84
CA PHE A 497 58.92 -6.50 85.14
C PHE A 497 59.81 -7.75 85.29
N ASN A 498 60.06 -8.50 84.21
CA ASN A 498 60.98 -9.63 84.24
C ASN A 498 62.45 -9.20 84.38
N TYR A 499 62.85 -8.08 83.76
CA TYR A 499 64.16 -7.47 83.98
C TYR A 499 64.31 -6.97 85.43
N GLU A 500 63.29 -6.32 85.98
CA GLU A 500 63.25 -5.91 87.39
C GLU A 500 63.36 -7.13 88.33
N ILE A 501 62.63 -8.22 88.08
CA ILE A 501 62.73 -9.48 88.81
C ILE A 501 64.14 -10.09 88.71
N ILE A 502 64.82 -9.99 87.56
CA ILE A 502 66.21 -10.46 87.42
C ILE A 502 67.17 -9.60 88.25
N GLN A 503 66.99 -8.28 88.30
CA GLN A 503 67.82 -7.40 89.13
C GLN A 503 67.54 -7.61 90.63
N LEU A 504 66.27 -7.77 91.04
CA LEU A 504 65.89 -8.13 92.40
C LEU A 504 66.49 -9.48 92.83
N ARG A 505 66.52 -10.49 91.95
CA ARG A 505 67.21 -11.77 92.22
C ARG A 505 68.71 -11.59 92.40
N LYS A 506 69.37 -10.74 91.60
CA LYS A 506 70.81 -10.45 91.78
C LYS A 506 71.09 -9.73 93.10
N LEU A 507 70.27 -8.76 93.47
CA LEU A 507 70.38 -8.07 94.78
C LEU A 507 70.15 -9.06 95.93
N MET A 508 69.16 -9.96 95.80
CA MET A 508 68.89 -11.02 96.77
C MET A 508 70.07 -11.98 96.92
N VAL A 509 70.67 -12.45 95.81
CA VAL A 509 71.87 -13.31 95.85
C VAL A 509 73.07 -12.57 96.44
N GLY A 510 73.28 -11.30 96.11
CA GLY A 510 74.33 -10.49 96.74
C GLY A 510 74.13 -10.34 98.26
N LYS A 511 72.89 -10.20 98.73
CA LYS A 511 72.58 -10.25 100.16
C LYS A 511 72.73 -11.64 100.77
N GLU A 512 72.42 -12.70 100.03
CA GLU A 512 72.63 -14.09 100.45
C GLU A 512 74.15 -14.41 100.58
N GLU A 513 74.99 -13.86 99.70
CA GLU A 513 76.46 -13.89 99.79
C GLU A 513 76.99 -13.06 100.97
N GLU A 514 76.46 -11.85 101.22
CA GLU A 514 76.77 -11.08 102.44
C GLU A 514 76.39 -11.85 103.72
N PHE A 515 75.20 -12.47 103.76
CA PHE A 515 74.77 -13.30 104.89
C PHE A 515 75.64 -14.55 105.05
N LEU A 516 76.08 -15.18 103.95
CA LEU A 516 77.00 -16.31 104.01
C LEU A 516 78.37 -15.89 104.57
N GLN A 517 78.88 -14.72 104.17
CA GLN A 517 80.12 -14.15 104.68
C GLN A 517 80.00 -13.80 106.17
N LEU A 518 78.90 -13.18 106.61
CA LEU A 518 78.62 -12.92 108.03
C LEU A 518 78.48 -14.21 108.84
N THR A 519 77.89 -15.26 108.26
CA THR A 519 77.79 -16.59 108.89
C THR A 519 79.15 -17.27 109.00
N SER A 520 80.03 -17.12 107.99
CA SER A 520 81.42 -17.60 108.06
C SER A 520 82.22 -16.84 109.12
N GLN A 521 82.08 -15.51 109.20
CA GLN A 521 82.71 -14.71 110.24
C GLN A 521 82.19 -15.06 111.64
N LEU A 522 80.89 -15.33 111.78
CA LEU A 522 80.32 -15.84 113.02
C LEU A 522 80.92 -17.19 113.38
N HIS A 523 81.05 -18.10 112.41
CA HIS A 523 81.67 -19.41 112.64
C HIS A 523 83.15 -19.31 112.99
N GLU A 524 83.93 -18.41 112.37
CA GLU A 524 85.30 -18.08 112.79
C GLU A 524 85.32 -17.53 114.23
N LYS A 525 84.34 -16.73 114.64
CA LYS A 525 84.21 -16.30 116.05
C LYS A 525 83.81 -17.44 116.97
N GLU A 526 83.00 -18.39 116.53
CA GLU A 526 82.68 -19.61 117.29
C GLU A 526 83.89 -20.54 117.41
N GLU A 527 84.68 -20.74 116.35
CA GLU A 527 85.97 -21.44 116.41
C GLU A 527 86.97 -20.73 117.32
N HIS A 528 87.04 -19.39 117.28
CA HIS A 528 87.83 -18.63 118.25
C HIS A 528 87.29 -18.78 119.68
N ILE A 529 85.98 -18.88 119.89
CA ILE A 529 85.39 -19.16 121.21
C ILE A 529 85.70 -20.59 121.65
N ILE A 530 85.73 -21.57 120.75
CA ILE A 530 86.13 -22.95 121.02
C ILE A 530 87.64 -23.02 121.34
N ALA A 531 88.48 -22.28 120.61
CA ALA A 531 89.91 -22.12 120.91
C ALA A 531 90.10 -21.48 122.29
N ILE A 532 89.41 -20.37 122.59
CA ILE A 532 89.41 -19.72 123.91
C ILE A 532 88.84 -20.65 125.00
N GLN A 533 87.92 -21.57 124.69
CA GLN A 533 87.43 -22.60 125.62
C GLN A 533 88.47 -23.71 125.85
N HIS A 534 89.24 -24.10 124.83
CA HIS A 534 90.36 -25.03 124.98
C HIS A 534 91.53 -24.38 125.75
N GLU A 535 91.88 -23.12 125.43
CA GLU A 535 92.80 -22.31 126.21
C GLU A 535 92.28 -22.12 127.64
N LEU A 536 90.97 -21.94 127.88
CA LEU A 536 90.39 -21.93 129.24
C LEU A 536 90.39 -23.31 129.91
N GLN A 537 90.46 -24.42 129.18
CA GLN A 537 90.67 -25.75 129.77
C GLN A 537 92.15 -25.99 130.09
N GLU A 538 93.07 -25.57 129.23
CA GLU A 538 94.51 -25.64 129.46
C GLU A 538 94.94 -24.68 130.58
N ILE A 539 94.45 -23.44 130.56
CA ILE A 539 94.55 -22.50 131.67
C ILE A 539 93.85 -23.07 132.90
N LYS A 540 92.71 -23.78 132.84
CA LYS A 540 92.15 -24.47 134.03
C LYS A 540 93.03 -25.60 134.56
N MET A 541 93.75 -26.32 133.71
CA MET A 541 94.73 -27.33 134.14
C MET A 541 95.91 -26.66 134.84
N GLN A 542 96.45 -25.58 134.27
CA GLN A 542 97.48 -24.74 134.90
C GLN A 542 96.95 -24.02 136.16
N HIS A 543 95.66 -23.68 136.20
CA HIS A 543 94.98 -23.12 137.36
C HIS A 543 94.79 -24.18 138.45
N ALA A 544 94.65 -25.47 138.12
CA ALA A 544 94.65 -26.52 139.12
C ALA A 544 96.01 -26.65 139.83
N GLU A 545 97.12 -26.43 139.13
CA GLU A 545 98.45 -26.28 139.75
C GLU A 545 98.57 -24.95 140.52
N ALA A 546 98.13 -23.82 139.95
CA ALA A 546 98.21 -22.51 140.60
C ALA A 546 97.29 -22.35 141.81
N THR A 547 96.15 -23.05 141.88
CA THR A 547 95.24 -23.08 143.04
C THR A 547 95.87 -23.80 144.24
N SER A 548 96.99 -24.51 144.08
CA SER A 548 97.81 -24.99 145.20
C SER A 548 98.71 -23.90 145.82
N VAL A 549 98.79 -22.70 145.23
CA VAL A 549 99.74 -21.63 145.63
C VAL A 549 99.06 -20.27 145.79
N VAL A 550 98.08 -19.93 144.94
CA VAL A 550 97.39 -18.63 144.94
C VAL A 550 96.01 -18.76 145.58
N GLN A 551 96.00 -19.16 146.85
CA GLN A 551 94.84 -18.96 147.75
C GLN A 551 94.86 -17.55 148.39
N GLU A 552 95.61 -16.61 147.78
CA GLU A 552 95.75 -15.21 148.18
C GLU A 552 95.65 -14.27 146.94
N LEU A 553 94.70 -13.32 146.95
CA LEU A 553 94.62 -12.01 146.19
C LEU A 553 93.84 -11.87 144.81
N THR A 554 92.83 -10.96 144.75
CA THR A 554 91.79 -10.64 143.69
C THR A 554 91.95 -9.21 143.04
N ASP A 555 91.17 -8.55 142.11
CA ASP A 555 89.89 -8.59 141.28
C ASP A 555 89.97 -7.37 140.23
N LEU A 556 89.13 -6.91 139.25
CA LEU A 556 87.90 -7.23 138.42
C LEU A 556 87.68 -6.11 137.29
N THR A 557 86.55 -6.09 136.50
CA THR A 557 85.81 -4.89 135.87
C THR A 557 85.76 -4.63 134.26
N THR A 558 84.68 -4.05 133.54
CA THR A 558 84.30 -4.05 131.99
C THR A 558 83.26 -2.99 131.26
N ASN A 559 83.08 -2.75 129.87
CA ASN A 559 81.94 -2.07 128.97
C ASN A 559 82.22 -1.73 127.38
N LEU A 560 81.50 -1.15 126.27
CA LEU A 560 80.15 -0.81 125.49
C LEU A 560 80.36 0.00 124.05
N VAL A 561 79.58 0.52 122.96
CA VAL A 561 78.24 0.64 122.10
C VAL A 561 78.30 1.76 120.87
N ALA A 562 77.56 2.19 119.71
CA ALA A 562 76.53 1.94 118.52
C ALA A 562 76.41 3.21 117.41
N ASP A 563 75.66 3.64 116.26
CA ASP A 563 74.51 3.49 115.14
C ASP A 563 74.61 4.56 113.83
N GLU A 564 73.89 5.01 112.67
CA GLU A 564 72.70 4.96 111.58
C GLU A 564 72.95 5.86 110.17
N GLU A 565 72.27 6.36 108.99
CA GLU A 565 70.98 6.69 108.07
C GLU A 565 71.28 7.07 106.44
N ASP A 566 70.63 7.61 105.27
CA ASP A 566 69.34 8.19 104.49
C ASP A 566 69.29 8.39 102.79
N ALA A 567 68.51 9.29 101.99
CA ALA A 567 68.04 9.37 100.44
C ALA A 567 68.02 10.75 99.49
N GLU A 568 67.47 11.21 98.25
CA GLU A 568 66.57 11.04 96.93
C GLU A 568 66.99 11.87 95.53
N ILE A 569 66.43 12.44 94.34
CA ILE A 569 65.20 12.97 93.44
C ILE A 569 65.50 13.11 91.80
N GLY A 570 64.92 13.65 90.58
CA GLY A 570 63.87 14.55 89.78
C GLY A 570 63.92 14.52 88.11
N PHE A 571 63.39 15.24 86.98
CA PHE A 571 62.48 16.41 86.37
C PHE A 571 62.05 16.47 84.74
N GLU A 572 61.64 17.60 83.96
CA GLU A 572 60.77 17.75 82.61
C GLU A 572 61.00 18.86 81.37
N ALA A 573 60.29 18.99 80.13
CA ALA A 573 60.41 20.00 78.89
C ALA A 573 59.43 20.17 77.52
N GLU A 574 59.55 21.24 76.58
CA GLU A 574 59.15 21.68 75.08
C GLU A 574 57.77 22.36 74.47
N LYS A 575 57.80 23.38 73.49
CA LYS A 575 56.66 24.01 72.64
C LYS A 575 56.99 25.06 71.47
N ASN A 576 56.45 25.04 70.18
CA ASN A 576 56.53 26.20 69.19
C ASN A 576 55.74 26.33 67.78
N LEU A 577 54.52 25.79 67.49
CA LEU A 577 54.00 25.69 66.07
C LEU A 577 52.86 26.64 65.56
N ASP A 578 52.02 27.24 66.41
CA ASP A 578 50.65 27.68 66.03
C ASP A 578 50.48 28.73 64.92
N VAL A 579 51.22 29.85 64.99
CA VAL A 579 50.77 31.16 64.43
C VAL A 579 50.53 31.17 62.91
N ARG A 580 51.23 30.31 62.14
CA ARG A 580 51.12 30.31 60.67
C ARG A 580 49.85 29.62 60.16
N LEU A 581 49.38 28.57 60.84
CA LEU A 581 48.22 27.79 60.42
C LEU A 581 46.92 28.60 60.52
N GLU A 582 46.80 29.49 61.50
CA GLU A 582 45.58 30.25 61.76
C GLU A 582 45.27 31.29 60.64
N MET A 583 46.30 31.90 60.04
CA MET A 583 46.11 32.88 58.97
C MET A 583 45.64 32.22 57.67
N GLU A 584 46.17 31.05 57.34
CA GLU A 584 45.74 30.24 56.19
C GLU A 584 44.31 29.69 56.43
N LEU A 585 44.00 29.22 57.65
CA LEU A 585 42.63 28.84 58.07
C LEU A 585 41.61 29.96 57.88
N LYS A 586 41.99 31.23 58.11
CA LYS A 586 41.08 32.38 57.93
C LYS A 586 40.74 32.61 56.45
N MET A 587 41.74 32.56 55.56
CA MET A 587 41.53 32.70 54.11
C MET A 587 40.66 31.57 53.54
N VAL A 588 40.85 30.33 54.02
CA VAL A 588 39.99 29.18 53.65
C VAL A 588 38.55 29.38 54.15
N LYS A 589 38.35 29.85 55.39
CA LYS A 589 37.01 30.14 55.92
C LYS A 589 36.27 31.24 55.14
N GLU A 590 36.96 32.26 54.63
CA GLU A 590 36.35 33.36 53.86
C GLU A 590 36.06 32.95 52.40
N THR A 591 36.88 32.11 51.78
CA THR A 591 36.58 31.54 50.45
C THR A 591 35.45 30.51 50.51
N LEU A 592 35.40 29.68 51.56
CA LEU A 592 34.30 28.74 51.81
C LEU A 592 32.95 29.46 51.91
N ARG A 593 32.86 30.54 52.69
CA ARG A 593 31.63 31.34 52.85
C ARG A 593 31.15 31.98 51.55
N LYS A 594 32.06 32.43 50.67
CA LYS A 594 31.66 32.93 49.34
C LYS A 594 31.03 31.82 48.50
N LYS A 595 31.64 30.64 48.48
CA LYS A 595 31.08 29.48 47.77
C LYS A 595 29.80 28.94 48.39
N GLU A 596 29.62 29.06 49.70
CA GLU A 596 28.37 28.76 50.39
C GLU A 596 27.22 29.69 49.95
N VAL A 597 27.48 31.00 49.82
CA VAL A 597 26.49 31.97 49.31
C VAL A 597 26.18 31.72 47.83
N GLU A 598 27.18 31.52 46.96
CA GLU A 598 26.97 31.17 45.55
C GLU A 598 26.13 29.88 45.40
N LEU A 599 26.36 28.87 46.24
CA LEU A 599 25.63 27.61 46.23
C LEU A 599 24.18 27.78 46.73
N LEU A 600 23.94 28.66 47.71
CA LEU A 600 22.59 29.03 48.15
C LEU A 600 21.83 29.82 47.07
N GLU A 601 22.50 30.66 46.29
CA GLU A 601 21.91 31.39 45.16
C GLU A 601 21.52 30.41 44.04
N ALA A 602 22.44 29.53 43.60
CA ALA A 602 22.16 28.50 42.61
C ALA A 602 21.05 27.52 43.05
N ARG A 603 20.93 27.23 44.35
CA ARG A 603 19.79 26.46 44.90
C ARG A 603 18.45 27.19 44.77
N ARG A 604 18.41 28.52 44.90
CA ARG A 604 17.18 29.31 44.70
C ARG A 604 16.79 29.33 43.23
N GLU A 605 17.74 29.53 42.32
CA GLU A 605 17.48 29.45 40.88
C GLU A 605 16.94 28.07 40.47
N LEU A 606 17.49 26.99 41.00
CA LEU A 606 16.98 25.63 40.77
C LEU A 606 15.54 25.45 41.26
N VAL A 607 15.18 25.95 42.45
CA VAL A 607 13.80 25.88 42.95
C VAL A 607 12.84 26.65 42.05
N VAL A 608 13.20 27.86 41.60
CA VAL A 608 12.39 28.62 40.63
C VAL A 608 12.23 27.86 39.31
N LYS A 609 13.27 27.17 38.82
CA LYS A 609 13.17 26.34 37.62
C LYS A 609 12.35 25.06 37.82
N GLU A 610 12.35 24.47 39.01
CA GLU A 610 11.41 23.39 39.33
C GLU A 610 9.95 23.89 39.36
N GLU A 611 9.69 25.09 39.86
CA GLU A 611 8.35 25.71 39.87
C GLU A 611 7.88 26.07 38.45
N GLU A 612 8.74 26.63 37.61
CA GLU A 612 8.48 26.81 36.18
C GLU A 612 8.11 25.46 35.52
N LEU A 613 8.91 24.41 35.74
CA LEU A 613 8.65 23.08 35.18
C LEU A 613 7.36 22.44 35.70
N LYS A 614 7.02 22.61 36.99
CA LYS A 614 5.73 22.18 37.57
C LYS A 614 4.56 22.88 36.85
N SER A 615 4.62 24.21 36.67
CA SER A 615 3.59 24.98 35.94
C SER A 615 3.45 24.57 34.47
N ILE A 616 4.53 24.11 33.84
CA ILE A 616 4.51 23.59 32.47
C ILE A 616 3.89 22.19 32.45
N GLN A 617 4.26 21.31 33.39
CA GLN A 617 3.70 19.97 33.51
C GLN A 617 2.19 20.00 33.81
N GLU A 618 1.72 20.96 34.60
CA GLU A 618 0.29 21.17 34.87
C GLU A 618 -0.46 21.63 33.61
N ARG A 619 0.05 22.63 32.88
CA ARG A 619 -0.52 23.06 31.59
C ARG A 619 -0.49 21.97 30.51
N TRP A 620 0.44 21.02 30.59
CA TRP A 620 0.41 19.81 29.75
C TRP A 620 -0.67 18.82 30.19
N LYS A 621 -0.83 18.56 31.49
CA LYS A 621 -1.93 17.72 32.04
C LYS A 621 -3.31 18.33 31.74
N GLU A 622 -3.42 19.66 31.70
CA GLU A 622 -4.66 20.36 31.30
C GLU A 622 -4.97 20.17 29.82
N ARG A 623 -4.02 20.44 28.91
CA ARG A 623 -4.21 20.14 27.48
C ARG A 623 -4.41 18.65 27.19
N GLU A 624 -3.83 17.75 27.98
CA GLU A 624 -4.07 16.31 27.88
C GLU A 624 -5.51 15.95 28.30
N LYS A 625 -6.05 16.57 29.36
CA LYS A 625 -7.46 16.42 29.77
C LYS A 625 -8.41 17.00 28.72
N GLU A 626 -8.10 18.19 28.19
CA GLU A 626 -8.89 18.86 27.15
C GLU A 626 -8.92 18.04 25.86
N SER A 627 -7.76 17.55 25.39
CA SER A 627 -7.67 16.63 24.26
C SER A 627 -8.46 15.34 24.50
N LYS A 628 -8.44 14.78 25.72
CA LYS A 628 -9.23 13.61 26.12
C LYS A 628 -10.72 13.91 26.38
N LEU A 629 -11.12 15.18 26.40
CA LEU A 629 -12.52 15.61 26.44
C LEU A 629 -13.04 15.72 25.00
N GLN A 630 -12.29 16.41 24.13
CA GLN A 630 -12.55 16.47 22.69
C GLN A 630 -12.59 15.07 22.06
N GLU A 631 -11.64 14.19 22.39
CA GLU A 631 -11.61 12.77 21.95
C GLU A 631 -12.78 11.92 22.51
N LYS A 632 -13.57 12.44 23.46
CA LYS A 632 -14.83 11.82 23.94
C LYS A 632 -16.09 12.46 23.38
N GLU A 633 -16.06 13.77 23.10
CA GLU A 633 -17.14 14.48 22.43
C GLU A 633 -17.23 14.11 20.94
N PHE A 634 -16.08 13.92 20.27
CA PHE A 634 -16.01 13.44 18.89
C PHE A 634 -16.74 12.10 18.64
N PRO A 635 -16.49 11.00 19.38
CA PRO A 635 -17.18 9.74 19.16
C PRO A 635 -18.67 9.76 19.56
N ASP A 636 -19.13 10.67 20.40
CA ASP A 636 -20.56 10.79 20.70
C ASP A 636 -21.30 11.61 19.62
N ASN A 637 -20.68 12.65 19.06
CA ASN A 637 -21.22 13.34 17.89
C ASN A 637 -21.20 12.44 16.64
N ALA A 638 -20.11 11.70 16.44
CA ALA A 638 -19.99 10.70 15.37
C ALA A 638 -20.91 9.50 15.58
N LYS A 639 -21.22 9.08 16.83
CA LYS A 639 -22.31 8.13 17.10
C LYS A 639 -23.66 8.71 16.73
N MET A 640 -23.95 9.98 17.06
CA MET A 640 -25.25 10.55 16.70
C MET A 640 -25.45 10.62 15.18
N GLU A 641 -24.38 10.88 14.41
CA GLU A 641 -24.39 10.74 12.94
C GLU A 641 -24.49 9.28 12.49
N ILE A 642 -23.72 8.34 13.07
CA ILE A 642 -23.74 6.91 12.70
C ILE A 642 -25.06 6.24 13.06
N ASP A 643 -25.68 6.60 14.18
CA ASP A 643 -26.92 6.03 14.65
C ASP A 643 -28.14 6.73 14.00
N GLY A 644 -28.06 8.02 13.65
CA GLY A 644 -29.00 8.64 12.72
C GLY A 644 -28.92 8.02 11.31
N LEU A 645 -27.71 7.73 10.82
CA LEU A 645 -27.49 6.94 9.60
C LEU A 645 -27.94 5.48 9.76
N ARG A 646 -27.91 4.90 10.97
CA ARG A 646 -28.41 3.55 11.28
C ARG A 646 -29.93 3.53 11.33
N GLU A 647 -30.58 4.54 11.88
CA GLU A 647 -32.05 4.69 11.85
C GLU A 647 -32.51 4.89 10.41
N LEU A 648 -31.84 5.75 9.62
CA LEU A 648 -32.09 5.87 8.18
C LEU A 648 -31.84 4.54 7.44
N TYR A 649 -30.76 3.83 7.75
CA TYR A 649 -30.47 2.51 7.17
C TYR A 649 -31.49 1.47 7.61
N SER A 650 -32.08 1.58 8.80
CA SER A 650 -33.10 0.65 9.33
C SER A 650 -34.47 0.94 8.72
N LEU A 651 -34.87 2.22 8.57
CA LEU A 651 -36.05 2.61 7.78
C LEU A 651 -35.92 2.14 6.32
N VAL A 652 -34.72 2.29 5.75
CA VAL A 652 -34.42 1.74 4.42
C VAL A 652 -34.46 0.21 4.46
N GLN A 653 -33.95 -0.47 5.47
CA GLN A 653 -33.93 -1.94 5.52
C GLN A 653 -35.31 -2.57 5.80
N GLU A 654 -36.19 -1.92 6.56
CA GLU A 654 -37.60 -2.32 6.71
C GLU A 654 -38.41 -2.10 5.42
N THR A 655 -38.08 -1.06 4.63
CA THR A 655 -38.72 -0.81 3.33
C THR A 655 -38.08 -1.57 2.14
N VAL A 656 -36.82 -1.99 2.27
CA VAL A 656 -36.03 -2.77 1.30
C VAL A 656 -35.97 -4.25 1.72
N GLY A 657 -37.05 -4.75 2.36
CA GLY A 657 -37.25 -6.18 2.55
C GLY A 657 -37.41 -6.93 1.21
N GLU A 658 -38.06 -6.30 0.22
CA GLU A 658 -38.49 -6.98 -1.03
C GLU A 658 -38.26 -6.18 -2.33
N LYS A 659 -37.90 -4.89 -2.27
CA LYS A 659 -37.67 -4.04 -3.45
C LYS A 659 -36.37 -3.25 -3.32
N ASN A 660 -35.53 -3.28 -4.34
CA ASN A 660 -34.26 -2.54 -4.34
C ASN A 660 -34.52 -1.03 -4.42
N LEU A 661 -33.53 -0.22 -4.04
CA LEU A 661 -33.61 1.25 -4.19
C LEU A 661 -33.86 1.67 -5.65
N GLY A 662 -33.34 0.91 -6.62
CA GLY A 662 -33.64 1.09 -8.05
C GLY A 662 -35.11 0.81 -8.37
N ASP A 663 -35.66 -0.31 -7.86
CA ASP A 663 -37.06 -0.70 -8.06
C ASP A 663 -38.01 0.34 -7.45
N LEU A 664 -37.72 0.80 -6.23
CA LEU A 664 -38.52 1.82 -5.53
C LEU A 664 -38.46 3.20 -6.22
N VAL A 665 -37.31 3.55 -6.81
CA VAL A 665 -37.20 4.76 -7.65
C VAL A 665 -37.95 4.58 -8.97
N THR A 666 -37.92 3.39 -9.60
CA THR A 666 -38.75 3.15 -10.79
C THR A 666 -40.24 3.10 -10.47
N GLU A 667 -40.65 2.55 -9.33
CA GLU A 667 -42.05 2.51 -8.89
C GLU A 667 -42.55 3.93 -8.53
N LYS A 668 -41.70 4.76 -7.91
CA LYS A 668 -41.98 6.19 -7.72
C LYS A 668 -42.09 6.97 -9.03
N LEU A 669 -41.16 6.74 -9.98
CA LEU A 669 -41.21 7.38 -11.31
C LEU A 669 -42.39 6.86 -12.16
N GLN A 670 -42.81 5.61 -11.99
CA GLN A 670 -44.02 5.06 -12.59
C GLN A 670 -45.28 5.65 -11.96
N MET A 671 -45.32 5.83 -10.64
CA MET A 671 -46.43 6.51 -9.96
C MET A 671 -46.50 8.00 -10.32
N GLU A 672 -45.37 8.70 -10.49
CA GLU A 672 -45.31 10.07 -10.99
C GLU A 672 -45.73 10.16 -12.47
N LEU A 673 -45.34 9.18 -13.31
CA LEU A 673 -45.81 9.07 -14.68
C LEU A 673 -47.32 8.84 -14.73
N VAL A 674 -47.84 7.87 -13.97
CA VAL A 674 -49.28 7.57 -13.88
C VAL A 674 -50.07 8.74 -13.28
N GLN A 675 -49.50 9.51 -12.35
CA GLN A 675 -50.12 10.76 -11.88
C GLN A 675 -50.15 11.83 -12.98
N LEU A 676 -49.08 12.02 -13.76
CA LEU A 676 -49.05 12.97 -14.88
C LEU A 676 -49.97 12.54 -16.03
N GLU A 677 -50.07 11.24 -16.31
CA GLU A 677 -51.02 10.66 -17.26
C GLU A 677 -52.46 10.81 -16.76
N ALA A 678 -52.73 10.58 -15.48
CA ALA A 678 -54.03 10.81 -14.86
C ALA A 678 -54.40 12.30 -14.82
N GLU A 679 -53.46 13.22 -14.57
CA GLU A 679 -53.71 14.66 -14.60
C GLU A 679 -53.91 15.17 -16.03
N THR A 680 -53.14 14.72 -17.01
CA THR A 680 -53.35 15.09 -18.41
C THR A 680 -54.63 14.49 -18.96
N ALA A 681 -55.00 13.26 -18.58
CA ALA A 681 -56.32 12.69 -18.84
C ALA A 681 -57.44 13.48 -18.13
N ARG A 682 -57.24 13.92 -16.88
CA ARG A 682 -58.20 14.79 -16.16
C ARG A 682 -58.35 16.14 -16.85
N ILE A 683 -57.28 16.73 -17.37
CA ILE A 683 -57.31 17.99 -18.15
C ILE A 683 -57.98 17.77 -19.51
N ALA A 684 -57.79 16.62 -20.16
CA ALA A 684 -58.48 16.26 -21.40
C ALA A 684 -59.99 16.05 -21.15
N LEU A 685 -60.36 15.29 -20.11
CA LEU A 685 -61.75 15.09 -19.69
C LEU A 685 -62.40 16.38 -19.20
N GLN A 686 -61.66 17.26 -18.51
CA GLN A 686 -62.13 18.60 -18.17
C GLN A 686 -62.41 19.40 -19.44
N LYS A 687 -61.49 19.45 -20.41
CA LYS A 687 -61.73 20.13 -21.70
C LYS A 687 -62.91 19.54 -22.48
N ILE A 688 -63.09 18.21 -22.46
CA ILE A 688 -64.26 17.55 -23.07
C ILE A 688 -65.54 17.92 -22.31
N SER A 689 -65.51 17.97 -20.98
CA SER A 689 -66.63 18.45 -20.15
C SER A 689 -66.95 19.91 -20.42
N ASP A 690 -65.95 20.78 -20.50
CA ASP A 690 -66.10 22.21 -20.79
C ASP A 690 -66.64 22.42 -22.21
N LEU A 691 -66.17 21.65 -23.19
CA LEU A 691 -66.72 21.64 -24.56
C LEU A 691 -68.16 21.12 -24.60
N THR A 692 -68.48 20.06 -23.86
CA THR A 692 -69.83 19.51 -23.75
C THR A 692 -70.76 20.50 -23.06
N GLU A 693 -70.32 21.17 -22.00
CA GLU A 693 -71.07 22.20 -21.30
C GLU A 693 -71.26 23.45 -22.19
N ASN A 694 -70.26 23.81 -23.01
CA ASN A 694 -70.40 24.87 -24.01
C ASN A 694 -71.34 24.48 -25.17
N ILE A 695 -71.40 23.21 -25.58
CA ILE A 695 -72.39 22.70 -26.54
C ILE A 695 -73.79 22.77 -25.93
N VAL A 696 -73.98 22.28 -24.69
CA VAL A 696 -75.27 22.30 -23.98
C VAL A 696 -75.74 23.74 -23.70
N LYS A 697 -74.84 24.65 -23.32
CA LYS A 697 -75.13 26.09 -23.21
C LYS A 697 -75.41 26.73 -24.57
N GLY A 698 -74.70 26.31 -25.62
CA GLY A 698 -74.89 26.75 -27.00
C GLY A 698 -76.25 26.37 -27.58
N THR A 699 -76.76 25.17 -27.27
CA THR A 699 -78.12 24.75 -27.62
C THR A 699 -79.23 25.54 -26.91
N GLY A 700 -78.89 26.40 -25.94
CA GLY A 700 -79.87 27.15 -25.15
C GLY A 700 -80.44 28.42 -25.81
N ASN A 701 -79.81 28.99 -26.86
CA ASN A 701 -80.20 30.32 -27.38
C ASN A 701 -79.87 30.56 -28.87
N VAL A 702 -80.38 29.71 -29.78
CA VAL A 702 -80.57 30.10 -31.19
C VAL A 702 -81.98 29.75 -31.66
N LYS A 703 -82.83 30.78 -31.77
CA LYS A 703 -83.88 30.77 -32.79
C LYS A 703 -83.25 31.26 -34.08
N LEU A 704 -83.27 30.48 -35.15
CA LEU A 704 -83.36 31.00 -36.52
C LEU A 704 -83.78 29.89 -37.49
N GLU A 705 -84.97 30.13 -38.05
CA GLU A 705 -85.50 29.82 -39.38
C GLU A 705 -84.99 28.64 -40.23
N GLU A 706 -85.99 28.00 -40.85
CA GLU A 706 -85.91 26.88 -41.77
C GLU A 706 -85.05 27.20 -43.01
N SER A 707 -84.19 26.26 -43.42
CA SER A 707 -83.60 26.23 -44.76
C SER A 707 -83.27 24.79 -45.14
N ASN A 708 -83.89 24.30 -46.22
CA ASN A 708 -83.83 22.89 -46.61
C ASN A 708 -82.44 22.48 -47.09
N LEU A 709 -81.77 21.58 -46.37
CA LEU A 709 -80.78 20.66 -46.94
C LEU A 709 -81.11 19.23 -46.51
N ASN A 710 -81.44 18.41 -47.51
CA ASN A 710 -81.87 17.03 -47.32
C ASN A 710 -80.64 16.11 -47.21
N LEU A 711 -80.28 15.73 -45.99
CA LEU A 711 -79.30 14.68 -45.70
C LEU A 711 -80.00 13.54 -44.99
N GLN A 712 -79.96 12.35 -45.58
CA GLN A 712 -80.42 11.12 -44.94
C GLN A 712 -79.43 10.77 -43.82
N ILE A 713 -79.84 10.96 -42.57
CA ILE A 713 -79.17 10.37 -41.42
C ILE A 713 -79.57 8.91 -41.39
N GLU A 714 -78.60 8.00 -41.57
CA GLU A 714 -78.82 6.57 -41.34
C GLU A 714 -78.86 6.30 -39.83
N ASP A 715 -80.00 5.82 -39.31
CA ASP A 715 -80.21 5.55 -37.87
C ASP A 715 -79.14 4.64 -37.24
N GLY A 716 -78.45 3.82 -38.06
CA GLY A 716 -77.40 2.92 -37.61
C GLY A 716 -76.20 3.62 -36.94
N PHE A 717 -75.92 4.90 -37.22
CA PHE A 717 -74.74 5.57 -36.67
C PHE A 717 -74.83 5.81 -35.15
N PHE A 718 -76.04 5.99 -34.61
CA PHE A 718 -76.25 6.11 -33.16
C PHE A 718 -76.21 4.74 -32.47
N GLU A 719 -76.78 3.69 -33.07
CA GLU A 719 -76.69 2.34 -32.52
C GLU A 719 -75.26 1.78 -32.55
N GLU A 720 -74.47 2.08 -33.58
CA GLU A 720 -73.06 1.68 -33.66
C GLU A 720 -72.23 2.40 -32.57
N ALA A 721 -72.52 3.69 -32.34
CA ALA A 721 -71.91 4.46 -31.26
C ALA A 721 -72.31 3.95 -29.87
N GLU A 722 -73.60 3.67 -29.61
CA GLU A 722 -74.03 3.09 -28.33
C GLU A 722 -73.47 1.69 -28.10
N ARG A 723 -73.36 0.86 -29.16
CA ARG A 723 -72.73 -0.47 -29.06
C ARG A 723 -71.24 -0.37 -28.73
N GLU A 724 -70.48 0.50 -29.40
CA GLU A 724 -69.05 0.63 -29.13
C GLU A 724 -68.77 1.38 -27.81
N ILE A 725 -69.61 2.34 -27.39
CA ILE A 725 -69.56 2.93 -26.03
C ILE A 725 -69.85 1.88 -24.97
N SER A 726 -70.88 1.04 -25.14
CA SER A 726 -71.20 -0.06 -24.22
C SER A 726 -70.08 -1.08 -24.14
N ARG A 727 -69.43 -1.37 -25.28
CA ARG A 727 -68.24 -2.24 -25.36
C ARG A 727 -67.04 -1.64 -24.65
N LEU A 728 -66.77 -0.34 -24.83
CA LEU A 728 -65.69 0.37 -24.13
C LEU A 728 -65.94 0.42 -22.62
N PHE A 729 -67.19 0.63 -22.17
CA PHE A 729 -67.56 0.50 -20.76
C PHE A 729 -67.31 -0.91 -20.22
N SER A 730 -67.72 -1.95 -20.96
CA SER A 730 -67.49 -3.35 -20.55
C SER A 730 -66.00 -3.70 -20.49
N LEU A 731 -65.20 -3.24 -21.47
CA LEU A 731 -63.74 -3.41 -21.47
C LEU A 731 -63.08 -2.68 -20.29
N THR A 732 -63.55 -1.46 -19.98
CA THR A 732 -63.07 -0.68 -18.84
C THR A 732 -63.43 -1.37 -17.51
N GLU A 733 -64.62 -1.94 -17.40
CA GLU A 733 -65.04 -2.71 -16.23
C GLU A 733 -64.23 -4.03 -16.08
N GLN A 734 -63.83 -4.66 -17.18
CA GLN A 734 -62.89 -5.79 -17.17
C GLN A 734 -61.50 -5.36 -16.68
N LEU A 735 -60.92 -4.28 -17.24
CA LEU A 735 -59.60 -3.77 -16.83
C LEU A 735 -59.58 -3.33 -15.36
N VAL A 736 -60.66 -2.71 -14.85
CA VAL A 736 -60.80 -2.38 -13.43
C VAL A 736 -60.92 -3.61 -12.54
N LYS A 737 -61.47 -4.73 -13.04
CA LYS A 737 -61.49 -6.01 -12.32
C LYS A 737 -60.12 -6.69 -12.34
N GLU A 738 -59.41 -6.70 -13.47
CA GLU A 738 -58.04 -7.24 -13.56
C GLU A 738 -57.06 -6.46 -12.67
N ALA A 739 -57.14 -5.12 -12.67
CA ALA A 739 -56.36 -4.28 -11.75
C ALA A 739 -56.60 -4.65 -10.27
N ARG A 740 -57.86 -4.84 -9.86
CA ARG A 740 -58.23 -5.28 -8.49
C ARG A 740 -57.83 -6.72 -8.15
N VAL A 741 -57.61 -7.58 -9.15
CA VAL A 741 -57.04 -8.92 -8.93
C VAL A 741 -55.53 -8.81 -8.68
N SER A 742 -54.81 -7.96 -9.40
CA SER A 742 -53.37 -7.75 -9.21
C SER A 742 -52.98 -7.13 -7.86
N GLU A 743 -53.94 -6.56 -7.13
CA GLU A 743 -53.77 -5.95 -5.81
C GLU A 743 -53.90 -6.96 -4.64
N ASN A 744 -54.19 -8.24 -4.91
CA ASN A 744 -54.32 -9.32 -3.92
C ASN A 744 -53.21 -10.40 -3.99
N GLU A 745 -52.21 -10.26 -4.86
CA GLU A 745 -51.07 -11.20 -4.99
C GLU A 745 -49.70 -10.53 -4.75
N ARG A 746 -49.64 -9.68 -3.71
CA ARG A 746 -48.40 -9.20 -3.08
C ARG A 746 -48.58 -9.19 -1.56
#